data_AF-A0A8H4W120-F1
#
_entry.id   AF-A0A8H4W120-F1
#
_cell.length_a   1.000
_cell.length_b   1.000
_cell.length_c   1.000
_cell.angle_alpha   90.00
_cell.angle_beta   90.00
_cell.angle_gamma   90.00
#
_symmetry.space_group_name_H-M   'P 1'
#
loop_
_entity.id
_entity.type
_entity.pdbx_description
1 polymer ?
#
loop_
_entity_poly.entity_id
_entity_poly.type
_entity_poly.pdbx_seq_one_letter_code
_entity_poly.pdbx_strand_id
1 'polypeptide(L)'
;MASLQGKELKRIINVSQQTQSLVVTPSPNSKPKCRVPVSSLQGCKCGQEQKVVVFVGCTQNGKSSMIRSIFKYGGYTDEAQKVEVGSGNSSTTKEVSSYKVVIDIKQHFLKDSAGKILDVEKDTDLYEEEYELGSRPTGQHIHLLMLDTPGLDDSDNSIEAENRSKERGDHGGSQMKTVDETHKLAVLKALGDIPKVHSVCFVLSLENTLGNATQDLTRQYMEIFEQCKLNASYHFAHTYVNVENMFEDRAVNRPFEIGRTFGIKPGQAKHHRIDNLPIEDDPISVHFANLAISELLGSLAKEKGQPTSKLRYPKSAAHRSMDQGLQQSLDILERSWEKELSGLRASISSLQSSKRPLNTRKSVQHSNYTEARARYDNLNTTDLVEINSQYLHDDAHLFSSVRLHFNVSSKVPIREYKLSPAGSATWYGPYGTVTGTNNCSATLKAEWGNSASGTITLMGWQKEHKADELQKTKEEKDETWEEYSSTVKEIEAIDEKIKSTESSIGLLQQKLKDLLQDRKFAKLDYIPMSKIKTNGAYFGRPGFLCYAFGQGAARMIPQLLLHSGYSSIPWSKFRSHFDGLDEEVTLLLEICRETLAAVDVDFQRKNAIKNSLVELKRLTADEDSEPAHQIQSAKMSSYRPTTRKSQLDSLSVEDRAEARKHLGILHSKLKSRIDGSIASLNDNLAEEVGRLGERRELLDVGIARIEEQLKISRKLESKWREEERGHRATQSSIEAIGKVLKGSMASLAVFTVLRIGMAEGGPTSQTPWDLLIAESREFYLCDPKRFKEIKVSCHRPANTSPRDVRAPVPLQSCNIS
;
A
#
# COMPACT_ATOMS: atom_id res chain seq x y z
N MET A 1 58.82 14.51 -12.92
CA MET A 1 57.93 15.42 -12.20
C MET A 1 56.66 14.66 -11.86
N ALA A 2 56.58 14.25 -10.60
CA ALA A 2 55.48 13.48 -10.03
C ALA A 2 54.43 14.42 -9.43
N SER A 3 53.25 13.85 -9.18
CA SER A 3 52.22 14.35 -8.25
C SER A 3 51.42 15.58 -8.71
N LEU A 4 50.25 15.32 -9.30
CA LEU A 4 48.99 15.99 -8.94
C LEU A 4 47.76 15.35 -9.63
N GLN A 5 47.49 14.06 -9.37
CA GLN A 5 46.16 13.46 -9.63
C GLN A 5 45.74 12.47 -8.52
N GLY A 6 46.08 12.80 -7.26
CA GLY A 6 45.85 11.94 -6.09
C GLY A 6 44.75 12.40 -5.13
N LYS A 7 43.84 13.32 -5.50
CA LYS A 7 42.82 13.86 -4.57
C LYS A 7 41.35 13.79 -5.00
N GLU A 8 41.01 13.35 -6.21
CA GLU A 8 39.60 13.16 -6.60
C GLU A 8 39.10 11.71 -6.52
N LEU A 9 39.97 10.71 -6.42
CA LEU A 9 39.56 9.30 -6.39
C LEU A 9 39.10 8.78 -5.01
N LYS A 10 39.22 9.56 -3.93
CA LYS A 10 38.81 9.15 -2.57
C LYS A 10 37.41 9.65 -2.14
N ARG A 11 36.69 10.39 -2.99
CA ARG A 11 35.27 10.74 -2.74
C ARG A 11 34.26 9.86 -3.48
N ILE A 12 34.70 8.99 -4.39
CA ILE A 12 33.82 8.14 -5.21
C ILE A 12 33.70 6.70 -4.66
N ILE A 13 34.55 6.30 -3.71
CA ILE A 13 34.56 4.92 -3.17
C ILE A 13 33.74 4.77 -1.86
N ASN A 14 33.03 5.81 -1.41
CA ASN A 14 32.18 5.72 -0.20
C ASN A 14 30.67 5.83 -0.44
N VAL A 15 30.20 5.60 -1.68
CA VAL A 15 28.76 5.62 -2.02
C VAL A 15 28.24 4.27 -2.55
N SER A 16 29.05 3.20 -2.56
CA SER A 16 28.62 1.87 -3.08
C SER A 16 28.19 0.86 -2.00
N GLN A 17 27.68 1.30 -0.84
CA GLN A 17 27.08 0.42 0.18
C GLN A 17 25.65 0.81 0.60
N GLN A 18 24.92 1.56 -0.23
CA GLN A 18 23.48 1.81 -0.03
C GLN A 18 22.66 1.52 -1.28
N THR A 19 22.71 0.28 -1.75
CA THR A 19 21.59 -0.34 -2.46
C THR A 19 21.00 -1.42 -1.55
N GLN A 20 20.40 -0.95 -0.45
CA GLN A 20 19.44 -1.78 0.26
C GLN A 20 18.23 -1.94 -0.63
N SER A 21 17.79 -3.19 -0.75
CA SER A 21 16.49 -3.54 -1.29
C SER A 21 15.43 -2.63 -0.69
N LEU A 22 14.60 -2.02 -1.55
CA LEU A 22 13.31 -1.47 -1.15
C LEU A 22 12.38 -2.64 -0.80
N VAL A 23 12.69 -3.32 0.30
CA VAL A 23 11.70 -4.03 1.08
C VAL A 23 10.85 -2.94 1.71
N VAL A 24 9.62 -2.82 1.25
CA VAL A 24 8.59 -1.98 1.87
C VAL A 24 8.42 -2.46 3.31
N THR A 25 9.12 -1.82 4.25
CA THR A 25 8.80 -1.91 5.66
C THR A 25 7.50 -1.15 5.89
N PRO A 26 6.45 -1.79 6.45
CA PRO A 26 5.23 -1.07 6.80
C PRO A 26 5.56 -0.02 7.86
N SER A 27 5.19 1.24 7.56
CA SER A 27 5.22 2.32 8.55
C SER A 27 4.35 1.94 9.75
N PRO A 28 4.85 1.97 11.00
CA PRO A 28 4.06 1.59 12.17
C PRO A 28 3.09 2.68 12.65
N ASN A 29 2.82 3.72 11.85
CA ASN A 29 2.00 4.87 12.26
C ASN A 29 0.80 5.12 11.34
N SER A 30 -0.14 4.18 11.36
CA SER A 30 -1.56 4.50 11.17
C SER A 30 -2.38 3.52 11.99
N LYS A 31 -2.42 3.74 13.30
CA LYS A 31 -3.42 3.10 14.15
C LYS A 31 -4.80 3.54 13.63
N PRO A 32 -5.73 2.62 13.31
CA PRO A 32 -7.14 3.00 13.23
C PRO A 32 -7.52 3.67 14.54
N LYS A 33 -8.42 4.67 14.51
CA LYS A 33 -8.99 5.27 15.71
C LYS A 33 -9.82 4.21 16.44
N CYS A 34 -9.13 3.37 17.19
CA CYS A 34 -9.67 2.54 18.25
C CYS A 34 -8.63 2.57 19.37
N ARG A 35 -8.58 3.72 20.07
CA ARG A 35 -8.07 3.74 21.44
C ARG A 35 -9.27 3.55 22.36
N VAL A 36 -9.74 2.30 22.44
CA VAL A 36 -10.10 1.79 23.76
C VAL A 36 -8.81 1.14 24.27
N PRO A 37 -8.25 1.58 25.40
CA PRO A 37 -7.03 1.00 25.92
C PRO A 37 -7.26 -0.50 26.17
N VAL A 38 -6.27 -1.31 25.79
CA VAL A 38 -6.22 -2.77 25.97
C VAL A 38 -6.05 -3.14 27.46
N SER A 39 -6.63 -2.36 28.38
CA SER A 39 -6.35 -2.42 29.81
C SER A 39 -7.51 -2.92 30.69
N SER A 40 -8.57 -3.50 30.13
CA SER A 40 -9.68 -4.05 30.96
C SER A 40 -10.16 -5.48 30.65
N LEU A 41 -9.62 -6.17 29.64
CA LEU A 41 -9.97 -7.58 29.37
C LEU A 41 -8.91 -8.59 29.85
N GLN A 42 -8.12 -8.23 30.87
CA GLN A 42 -7.34 -9.17 31.68
C GLN A 42 -8.24 -9.71 32.82
N GLY A 43 -9.11 -10.66 32.53
CA GLY A 43 -10.04 -11.21 33.53
C GLY A 43 -9.84 -12.69 33.85
N CYS A 44 -9.80 -13.55 32.83
CA CYS A 44 -9.75 -15.00 33.05
C CYS A 44 -8.35 -15.57 32.76
N LYS A 45 -7.70 -16.09 33.82
CA LYS A 45 -6.43 -16.85 33.73
C LYS A 45 -6.64 -18.31 33.29
N CYS A 46 -7.86 -18.70 32.92
CA CYS A 46 -8.25 -20.05 32.53
C CYS A 46 -7.53 -20.59 31.29
N GLY A 47 -6.85 -19.74 30.51
CA GLY A 47 -6.13 -20.16 29.31
C GLY A 47 -7.02 -20.61 28.15
N GLN A 48 -8.35 -20.42 28.27
CA GLN A 48 -9.30 -20.78 27.22
C GLN A 48 -9.06 -19.94 25.96
N GLU A 49 -9.05 -20.60 24.81
CA GLU A 49 -8.89 -19.94 23.52
C GLU A 49 -10.07 -19.00 23.24
N GLN A 50 -9.77 -17.77 22.80
CA GLN A 50 -10.78 -16.83 22.32
C GLN A 50 -11.45 -17.35 21.04
N LYS A 51 -12.77 -17.52 21.09
CA LYS A 51 -13.64 -17.88 19.97
C LYS A 51 -13.91 -16.66 19.10
N VAL A 52 -13.62 -16.75 17.82
CA VAL A 52 -13.84 -15.69 16.84
C VAL A 52 -15.05 -16.04 15.98
N VAL A 53 -16.04 -15.14 15.99
CA VAL A 53 -17.32 -15.33 15.30
C VAL A 53 -17.57 -14.15 14.37
N VAL A 54 -17.85 -14.46 13.11
CA VAL A 54 -18.17 -13.45 12.08
C VAL A 54 -19.68 -13.40 11.89
N PHE A 55 -20.29 -12.23 12.15
CA PHE A 55 -21.73 -12.02 11.97
C PHE A 55 -22.01 -11.43 10.60
N VAL A 56 -22.71 -12.19 9.75
CA VAL A 56 -22.96 -11.85 8.35
C VAL A 56 -24.46 -11.83 8.09
N GLY A 57 -24.97 -10.86 7.33
CA GLY A 57 -26.39 -10.75 7.02
C GLY A 57 -26.77 -9.40 6.42
N CYS A 58 -27.96 -9.30 5.83
CA CYS A 58 -28.48 -8.05 5.27
C CYS A 58 -28.59 -6.94 6.32
N THR A 59 -28.70 -5.71 5.86
CA THR A 59 -29.05 -4.53 6.63
C THR A 59 -30.40 -4.79 7.29
N GLN A 60 -30.58 -4.30 8.51
CA GLN A 60 -31.81 -4.49 9.32
C GLN A 60 -32.16 -5.93 9.73
N ASN A 61 -31.38 -6.95 9.33
CA ASN A 61 -31.53 -8.32 9.88
C ASN A 61 -31.12 -8.46 11.37
N GLY A 62 -30.90 -7.37 12.11
CA GLY A 62 -30.66 -7.44 13.55
C GLY A 62 -29.26 -7.86 14.00
N LYS A 63 -28.22 -7.77 13.15
CA LYS A 63 -26.82 -8.11 13.51
C LYS A 63 -26.32 -7.39 14.77
N SER A 64 -26.31 -6.06 14.74
CA SER A 64 -25.83 -5.23 15.83
C SER A 64 -26.74 -5.32 17.07
N SER A 65 -28.06 -5.45 16.86
CA SER A 65 -29.02 -5.73 17.95
C SER A 65 -28.72 -7.05 18.66
N MET A 66 -28.41 -8.11 17.92
CA MET A 66 -28.05 -9.40 18.50
C MET A 66 -26.73 -9.31 19.29
N ILE A 67 -25.71 -8.60 18.77
CA ILE A 67 -24.46 -8.36 19.50
C ILE A 67 -24.73 -7.60 20.81
N ARG A 68 -25.63 -6.60 20.77
CA ARG A 68 -26.08 -5.87 21.95
C ARG A 68 -26.77 -6.79 22.96
N SER A 69 -27.63 -7.71 22.51
CA SER A 69 -28.30 -8.70 23.37
C SER A 69 -27.30 -9.68 24.01
N ILE A 70 -26.26 -10.09 23.28
CA ILE A 70 -25.16 -10.91 23.84
C ILE A 70 -24.43 -10.16 24.96
N PHE A 71 -24.17 -8.86 24.80
CA PHE A 71 -23.59 -8.04 25.88
C PHE A 71 -24.52 -7.90 27.09
N LYS A 72 -25.81 -7.62 26.86
CA LYS A 72 -26.82 -7.55 27.93
C LYS A 72 -26.92 -8.86 28.71
N TYR A 73 -26.97 -10.01 28.00
CA TYR A 73 -26.94 -11.34 28.62
C TYR A 73 -25.73 -11.53 29.54
N GLY A 74 -24.56 -11.05 29.11
CA GLY A 74 -23.32 -11.11 29.88
C GLY A 74 -23.25 -10.11 31.05
N GLY A 75 -24.24 -9.23 31.21
CA GLY A 75 -24.23 -8.18 32.24
C GLY A 75 -23.42 -6.93 31.89
N TYR A 76 -23.04 -6.75 30.62
CA TYR A 76 -22.21 -5.63 30.16
C TYR A 76 -23.06 -4.51 29.54
N THR A 77 -23.86 -3.83 30.37
CA THR A 77 -24.81 -2.80 29.92
C THR A 77 -24.14 -1.61 29.24
N ASP A 78 -22.98 -1.19 29.74
CA ASP A 78 -22.24 -0.02 29.21
C ASP A 78 -21.63 -0.34 27.83
N GLU A 79 -21.07 -1.55 27.65
CA GLU A 79 -20.59 -2.02 26.37
C GLU A 79 -21.73 -2.22 25.37
N ALA A 80 -22.89 -2.70 25.84
CA ALA A 80 -24.09 -2.86 25.02
C ALA A 80 -24.55 -1.50 24.45
N GLN A 81 -24.41 -0.40 25.18
CA GLN A 81 -24.75 0.94 24.70
C GLN A 81 -23.75 1.49 23.66
N LYS A 82 -22.51 0.98 23.64
CA LYS A 82 -21.49 1.37 22.64
C LYS A 82 -21.72 0.69 21.27
N VAL A 83 -22.55 -0.35 21.21
CA VAL A 83 -22.92 -1.00 19.95
C VAL A 83 -23.94 -0.12 19.24
N GLU A 84 -23.54 0.52 18.14
CA GLU A 84 -24.43 1.33 17.33
C GLU A 84 -25.49 0.45 16.64
N VAL A 85 -26.76 0.68 16.95
CA VAL A 85 -27.90 0.00 16.31
C VAL A 85 -28.64 1.02 15.44
N GLY A 86 -28.79 0.74 14.15
CA GLY A 86 -29.47 1.64 13.22
C GLY A 86 -30.97 1.79 13.49
N SER A 87 -31.51 2.98 13.24
CA SER A 87 -32.93 3.33 13.46
C SER A 87 -33.84 2.98 12.27
N GLY A 88 -33.67 1.81 11.65
CA GLY A 88 -34.59 1.28 10.62
C GLY A 88 -34.53 1.89 9.21
N ASN A 89 -33.89 3.04 8.99
CA ASN A 89 -33.90 3.74 7.67
C ASN A 89 -32.52 4.08 7.08
N SER A 90 -31.43 3.59 7.66
CA SER A 90 -30.08 3.78 7.10
C SER A 90 -29.09 2.73 7.60
N SER A 91 -28.20 2.25 6.73
CA SER A 91 -27.07 1.41 7.11
C SER A 91 -26.11 2.16 8.03
N THR A 92 -25.93 1.65 9.24
CA THR A 92 -25.02 2.21 10.27
C THR A 92 -23.64 1.58 10.22
N THR A 93 -23.54 0.29 9.89
CA THR A 93 -22.28 -0.46 9.85
C THR A 93 -21.67 -0.41 8.45
N LYS A 94 -20.82 0.59 8.18
CA LYS A 94 -20.05 0.69 6.91
C LYS A 94 -18.67 0.02 6.98
N GLU A 95 -18.17 -0.23 8.19
CA GLU A 95 -16.88 -0.88 8.44
C GLU A 95 -17.07 -2.07 9.38
N VAL A 96 -16.15 -3.05 9.31
CA VAL A 96 -16.18 -4.21 10.20
C VAL A 96 -15.79 -3.78 11.61
N SER A 97 -16.70 -3.94 12.56
CA SER A 97 -16.48 -3.59 13.97
C SER A 97 -16.15 -4.84 14.78
N SER A 98 -15.22 -4.71 15.74
CA SER A 98 -14.77 -5.84 16.56
C SER A 98 -15.12 -5.65 18.03
N TYR A 99 -15.83 -6.60 18.62
CA TYR A 99 -16.28 -6.58 20.01
C TYR A 99 -15.72 -7.77 20.77
N LYS A 100 -15.07 -7.53 21.91
CA LYS A 100 -14.47 -8.58 22.75
C LYS A 100 -15.17 -8.65 24.09
N VAL A 101 -15.50 -9.86 24.53
CA VAL A 101 -16.22 -10.09 25.79
C VAL A 101 -15.93 -11.48 26.35
N VAL A 102 -16.01 -11.64 27.67
CA VAL A 102 -16.00 -12.94 28.34
C VAL A 102 -17.35 -13.13 29.01
N ILE A 103 -18.04 -14.22 28.69
CA ILE A 103 -19.43 -14.45 29.14
C ILE A 103 -19.52 -15.78 29.86
N ASP A 104 -20.06 -15.75 31.08
CA ASP A 104 -20.46 -16.96 31.81
C ASP A 104 -21.78 -17.48 31.23
N ILE A 105 -21.77 -18.75 30.81
CA ILE A 105 -22.95 -19.39 30.25
C ILE A 105 -23.84 -19.82 31.42
N LYS A 106 -25.09 -19.36 31.40
CA LYS A 106 -26.09 -19.62 32.44
C LYS A 106 -27.20 -20.53 31.90
N GLN A 107 -27.71 -21.39 32.75
CA GLN A 107 -28.97 -22.09 32.50
C GLN A 107 -30.10 -21.21 33.03
N HIS A 108 -31.12 -21.01 32.19
CA HIS A 108 -32.29 -20.18 32.50
C HIS A 108 -33.51 -21.05 32.69
N PHE A 109 -34.42 -20.63 33.55
CA PHE A 109 -35.66 -21.32 33.86
C PHE A 109 -36.72 -20.32 34.33
N LEU A 110 -37.99 -20.64 34.15
CA LEU A 110 -39.11 -19.86 34.70
C LEU A 110 -39.58 -20.51 36.00
N LYS A 111 -39.98 -19.67 36.95
CA LYS A 111 -40.66 -20.10 38.18
C LYS A 111 -42.09 -19.61 38.16
N ASP A 112 -43.02 -20.48 38.55
CA ASP A 112 -44.38 -20.07 38.87
C ASP A 112 -44.44 -19.30 40.20
N SER A 113 -45.62 -18.79 40.53
CA SER A 113 -45.91 -18.12 41.81
C SER A 113 -45.66 -19.01 43.05
N ALA A 114 -45.61 -20.34 42.88
CA ALA A 114 -45.26 -21.29 43.93
C ALA A 114 -43.74 -21.57 44.02
N GLY A 115 -42.93 -20.93 43.18
CA GLY A 115 -41.48 -21.08 43.12
C GLY A 115 -41.00 -22.37 42.43
N LYS A 116 -41.90 -23.14 41.80
CA LYS A 116 -41.58 -24.37 41.08
C LYS A 116 -41.04 -24.01 39.70
N ILE A 117 -39.97 -24.71 39.30
CA ILE A 117 -39.36 -24.55 37.99
C ILE A 117 -40.28 -25.18 36.94
N LEU A 118 -40.62 -24.40 35.91
CA LEU A 118 -41.43 -24.84 34.79
C LEU A 118 -40.53 -25.36 33.66
N ASP A 119 -40.98 -26.45 33.03
CA ASP A 119 -40.44 -26.93 31.77
C ASP A 119 -41.40 -26.48 30.67
N VAL A 120 -41.01 -25.44 29.94
CA VAL A 120 -41.88 -24.81 28.94
C VAL A 120 -41.67 -25.53 27.61
N GLU A 121 -42.44 -26.59 27.39
CA GLU A 121 -42.62 -27.22 26.09
C GLU A 121 -43.88 -26.69 25.38
N LYS A 122 -44.01 -26.99 24.08
CA LYS A 122 -45.18 -26.63 23.24
C LYS A 122 -46.49 -26.97 23.98
N ASP A 123 -47.43 -26.03 24.01
CA ASP A 123 -48.77 -26.12 24.63
C ASP A 123 -48.89 -25.75 26.13
N THR A 124 -48.04 -24.86 26.64
CA THR A 124 -48.28 -24.24 27.96
C THR A 124 -49.02 -22.91 27.76
N ASP A 125 -50.19 -22.70 28.38
CA ASP A 125 -50.88 -21.40 28.41
C ASP A 125 -50.09 -20.42 29.29
N LEU A 126 -49.07 -19.79 28.69
CA LEU A 126 -48.11 -18.93 29.37
C LEU A 126 -48.67 -17.54 29.73
N TYR A 127 -49.93 -17.22 29.43
CA TYR A 127 -50.46 -15.86 29.58
C TYR A 127 -51.35 -15.64 30.82
N GLU A 128 -51.60 -16.68 31.63
CA GLU A 128 -52.52 -16.60 32.78
C GLU A 128 -51.85 -16.49 34.17
N GLU A 129 -50.53 -16.66 34.28
CA GLU A 129 -49.83 -16.67 35.58
C GLU A 129 -48.71 -15.61 35.68
N GLU A 130 -48.41 -15.16 36.91
CA GLU A 130 -47.24 -14.34 37.22
C GLU A 130 -45.99 -15.24 37.32
N TYR A 131 -44.98 -14.97 36.49
CA TYR A 131 -43.74 -15.74 36.44
C TYR A 131 -42.53 -14.94 36.93
N GLU A 132 -41.60 -15.63 37.58
CA GLU A 132 -40.30 -15.06 37.96
C GLU A 132 -39.16 -15.68 37.13
N LEU A 133 -38.24 -14.82 36.66
CA LEU A 133 -37.07 -15.26 35.91
C LEU A 133 -36.00 -15.83 36.85
N GLY A 134 -35.61 -17.09 36.61
CA GLY A 134 -34.51 -17.75 37.31
C GLY A 134 -33.32 -18.03 36.40
N SER A 135 -32.11 -17.90 36.94
CA SER A 135 -30.89 -18.35 36.25
C SER A 135 -29.89 -18.97 37.23
N ARG A 136 -29.11 -19.94 36.74
CA ARG A 136 -28.00 -20.57 37.50
C ARG A 136 -26.76 -20.74 36.62
N PRO A 137 -25.54 -20.61 37.17
CA PRO A 137 -24.32 -20.79 36.39
C PRO A 137 -24.18 -22.24 35.92
N THR A 138 -23.75 -22.46 34.68
CA THR A 138 -23.42 -23.81 34.16
C THR A 138 -22.00 -24.24 34.54
N GLY A 139 -21.18 -23.32 35.05
CA GLY A 139 -19.73 -23.50 35.23
C GLY A 139 -18.93 -23.36 33.94
N GLN A 140 -19.58 -23.17 32.78
CA GLN A 140 -18.93 -22.89 31.51
C GLN A 140 -18.89 -21.38 31.23
N HIS A 141 -17.85 -20.93 30.55
CA HIS A 141 -17.74 -19.57 30.06
C HIS A 141 -17.11 -19.57 28.66
N ILE A 142 -17.26 -18.45 27.95
CA ILE A 142 -16.72 -18.28 26.60
C ILE A 142 -15.99 -16.95 26.48
N HIS A 143 -14.78 -17.01 25.94
CA HIS A 143 -14.05 -15.84 25.48
C HIS A 143 -14.44 -15.58 24.03
N LEU A 144 -15.10 -14.47 23.75
CA LEU A 144 -15.66 -14.18 22.45
C LEU A 144 -15.01 -12.94 21.81
N LEU A 145 -14.72 -13.03 20.52
CA LEU A 145 -14.44 -11.93 19.61
C LEU A 145 -15.49 -11.95 18.52
N MET A 146 -16.42 -11.01 18.57
CA MET A 146 -17.51 -10.84 17.62
C MET A 146 -17.07 -9.83 16.57
N LEU A 147 -17.17 -10.20 15.29
CA LEU A 147 -16.97 -9.29 14.17
C LEU A 147 -18.34 -8.95 13.58
N ASP A 148 -18.77 -7.71 13.73
CA ASP A 148 -19.97 -7.18 13.08
C ASP A 148 -19.59 -6.70 11.68
N THR A 149 -20.19 -7.28 10.64
CA THR A 149 -19.88 -6.93 9.26
C THR A 149 -20.88 -5.93 8.68
N PRO A 150 -20.51 -5.16 7.66
CA PRO A 150 -21.48 -4.37 6.89
C PRO A 150 -22.64 -5.19 6.33
N GLY A 151 -23.77 -4.52 6.06
CA GLY A 151 -24.92 -5.11 5.41
C GLY A 151 -24.61 -5.59 3.99
N LEU A 152 -25.19 -6.73 3.60
CA LEU A 152 -24.95 -7.34 2.29
C LEU A 152 -25.73 -6.68 1.14
N ASP A 153 -26.77 -5.95 1.47
CA ASP A 153 -27.78 -5.34 0.61
C ASP A 153 -27.78 -3.81 0.70
N ASP A 154 -26.68 -3.22 1.18
CA ASP A 154 -26.50 -1.78 1.36
C ASP A 154 -26.54 -1.09 -0.02
N SER A 155 -27.77 -0.91 -0.49
CA SER A 155 -28.19 -0.59 -1.85
C SER A 155 -28.17 0.91 -2.13
N ASP A 156 -27.93 1.72 -1.10
CA ASP A 156 -27.71 3.16 -1.22
C ASP A 156 -26.54 3.46 -2.17
N ASN A 157 -25.57 2.55 -2.32
CA ASN A 157 -24.44 2.71 -3.25
C ASN A 157 -24.58 1.92 -4.56
N SER A 158 -25.49 0.93 -4.66
CA SER A 158 -25.60 0.09 -5.86
C SER A 158 -26.30 0.81 -7.01
N ILE A 159 -27.31 1.65 -6.71
CA ILE A 159 -28.03 2.44 -7.71
C ILE A 159 -27.14 3.57 -8.26
N GLU A 160 -26.36 4.25 -7.42
CA GLU A 160 -25.41 5.25 -7.89
C GLU A 160 -24.24 4.63 -8.68
N ALA A 161 -23.74 3.46 -8.27
CA ALA A 161 -22.71 2.75 -9.04
C ALA A 161 -23.24 2.24 -10.39
N GLU A 162 -24.47 1.71 -10.44
CA GLU A 162 -25.14 1.33 -11.68
C GLU A 162 -25.40 2.55 -12.57
N ASN A 163 -25.88 3.66 -12.03
CA ASN A 163 -26.12 4.88 -12.79
C ASN A 163 -24.82 5.49 -13.32
N ARG A 164 -23.75 5.55 -12.52
CA ARG A 164 -22.41 5.97 -12.96
C ARG A 164 -21.82 5.02 -14.01
N SER A 165 -22.15 3.73 -13.98
CA SER A 165 -21.73 2.76 -15.01
C SER A 165 -22.53 2.89 -16.31
N LYS A 166 -23.82 3.23 -16.23
CA LYS A 166 -24.68 3.52 -17.39
C LYS A 166 -24.31 4.83 -18.09
N GLU A 167 -23.94 5.86 -17.32
CA GLU A 167 -23.44 7.13 -17.87
C GLU A 167 -22.07 6.99 -18.56
N ARG A 168 -21.26 5.98 -18.19
CA ARG A 168 -19.92 5.75 -18.76
C ARG A 168 -19.91 4.96 -20.08
N GLY A 169 -21.06 4.51 -20.59
CA GLY A 169 -21.09 3.73 -21.83
C GLY A 169 -20.30 2.41 -21.77
N ASP A 170 -20.11 1.84 -20.57
CA ASP A 170 -19.36 0.60 -20.36
C ASP A 170 -20.09 -0.57 -21.04
N HIS A 171 -19.69 -0.89 -22.27
CA HIS A 171 -20.19 -2.02 -23.06
C HIS A 171 -19.10 -3.08 -23.15
N GLY A 172 -19.01 -3.95 -22.14
CA GLY A 172 -18.30 -5.22 -22.28
C GLY A 172 -17.28 -5.52 -21.19
N GLY A 173 -17.75 -6.07 -20.08
CA GLY A 173 -16.88 -6.71 -19.08
C GLY A 173 -17.69 -7.12 -17.87
N SER A 174 -17.48 -8.35 -17.38
CA SER A 174 -18.12 -8.86 -16.17
C SER A 174 -18.05 -7.83 -15.05
N GLN A 175 -19.18 -7.16 -14.78
CA GLN A 175 -19.22 -6.03 -13.86
C GLN A 175 -18.96 -6.52 -12.44
N MET A 176 -17.86 -6.06 -11.87
CA MET A 176 -17.57 -6.25 -10.47
C MET A 176 -18.51 -5.35 -9.67
N LYS A 177 -19.35 -5.92 -8.79
CA LYS A 177 -20.14 -5.12 -7.84
C LYS A 177 -19.20 -4.54 -6.78
N THR A 178 -18.67 -3.35 -7.04
CA THR A 178 -17.61 -2.69 -6.26
C THR A 178 -17.89 -2.65 -4.76
N VAL A 179 -19.15 -2.37 -4.37
CA VAL A 179 -19.56 -2.26 -2.96
C VAL A 179 -19.49 -3.62 -2.30
N ASP A 180 -20.11 -4.63 -2.90
CA ASP A 180 -20.11 -6.01 -2.42
C ASP A 180 -18.68 -6.53 -2.26
N GLU A 181 -17.83 -6.35 -3.27
CA GLU A 181 -16.42 -6.76 -3.24
C GLU A 181 -15.62 -6.02 -2.18
N THR A 182 -15.86 -4.72 -2.00
CA THR A 182 -15.22 -3.93 -0.93
C THR A 182 -15.61 -4.46 0.45
N HIS A 183 -16.90 -4.77 0.68
CA HIS A 183 -17.38 -5.34 1.95
C HIS A 183 -16.76 -6.73 2.19
N LYS A 184 -16.77 -7.61 1.19
CA LYS A 184 -16.18 -8.95 1.26
C LYS A 184 -14.69 -8.89 1.64
N LEU A 185 -13.93 -8.01 0.99
CA LEU A 185 -12.50 -7.84 1.26
C LEU A 185 -12.23 -7.14 2.58
N ALA A 186 -13.11 -6.27 3.06
CA ALA A 186 -13.01 -5.69 4.40
C ALA A 186 -13.17 -6.76 5.49
N VAL A 187 -14.11 -7.68 5.33
CA VAL A 187 -14.28 -8.85 6.23
C VAL A 187 -13.01 -9.69 6.24
N LEU A 188 -12.50 -10.07 5.06
CA LEU A 188 -11.27 -10.87 4.97
C LEU A 188 -10.04 -10.12 5.49
N LYS A 189 -9.96 -8.80 5.31
CA LYS A 189 -8.90 -7.97 5.89
C LYS A 189 -8.93 -8.02 7.41
N ALA A 190 -10.11 -7.87 8.03
CA ALA A 190 -10.28 -8.01 9.48
C ALA A 190 -9.87 -9.41 9.97
N LEU A 191 -10.19 -10.46 9.20
CA LEU A 191 -9.76 -11.82 9.48
C LEU A 191 -8.24 -12.04 9.32
N GLY A 192 -7.57 -11.27 8.45
CA GLY A 192 -6.13 -11.37 8.22
C GLY A 192 -5.27 -10.98 9.44
N ASP A 193 -5.83 -10.28 10.41
CA ASP A 193 -5.18 -9.93 11.69
C ASP A 193 -5.45 -10.93 12.81
N ILE A 194 -6.35 -11.88 12.58
CA ILE A 194 -6.80 -12.84 13.58
C ILE A 194 -6.17 -14.20 13.27
N PRO A 195 -5.64 -14.96 14.25
CA PRO A 195 -4.96 -16.21 13.98
C PRO A 195 -5.90 -17.34 13.54
N LYS A 196 -7.12 -17.40 14.10
CA LYS A 196 -8.11 -18.42 13.80
C LYS A 196 -9.53 -17.88 13.75
N VAL A 197 -10.38 -18.49 12.93
CA VAL A 197 -11.83 -18.26 12.89
C VAL A 197 -12.52 -19.52 13.37
N HIS A 198 -13.51 -19.40 14.25
CA HIS A 198 -14.21 -20.55 14.83
C HIS A 198 -15.58 -20.77 14.20
N SER A 199 -16.31 -19.70 13.89
CA SER A 199 -17.64 -19.81 13.29
C SER A 199 -18.01 -18.60 12.44
N VAL A 200 -18.89 -18.83 11.46
CA VAL A 200 -19.64 -17.79 10.76
C VAL A 200 -21.10 -17.91 11.15
N CYS A 201 -21.67 -16.81 11.63
CA CYS A 201 -23.06 -16.72 12.06
C CYS A 201 -23.84 -15.86 11.05
N PHE A 202 -24.67 -16.51 10.25
CA PHE A 202 -25.62 -15.88 9.34
C PHE A 202 -26.82 -15.37 10.13
N VAL A 203 -27.06 -14.06 10.09
CA VAL A 203 -28.15 -13.39 10.81
C VAL A 203 -29.26 -13.06 9.83
N LEU A 204 -30.42 -13.67 10.06
CA LEU A 204 -31.58 -13.58 9.17
C LEU A 204 -32.78 -13.08 9.99
N SER A 205 -33.51 -12.10 9.50
CA SER A 205 -34.78 -11.71 10.11
C SER A 205 -35.85 -12.75 9.81
N LEU A 206 -36.66 -13.11 10.81
CA LEU A 206 -37.85 -13.92 10.61
C LEU A 206 -38.90 -13.17 9.79
N GLU A 207 -39.02 -11.84 9.98
CA GLU A 207 -39.98 -10.96 9.28
C GLU A 207 -39.73 -10.92 7.76
N ASN A 208 -38.46 -10.99 7.36
CA ASN A 208 -38.06 -11.04 5.96
C ASN A 208 -38.36 -12.42 5.33
N THR A 209 -39.01 -12.44 4.18
CA THR A 209 -39.09 -13.68 3.38
C THR A 209 -37.71 -14.03 2.83
N LEU A 210 -37.43 -15.32 2.62
CA LEU A 210 -36.23 -15.75 1.89
C LEU A 210 -36.43 -15.47 0.39
N GLY A 211 -36.61 -14.20 0.01
CA GLY A 211 -36.73 -13.78 -1.38
C GLY A 211 -35.41 -13.96 -2.13
N ASN A 212 -35.47 -13.96 -3.46
CA ASN A 212 -34.32 -14.22 -4.34
C ASN A 212 -33.09 -13.36 -4.00
N ALA A 213 -33.27 -12.07 -3.69
CA ALA A 213 -32.16 -11.18 -3.31
C ALA A 213 -31.41 -11.64 -2.05
N THR A 214 -32.14 -11.97 -0.98
CA THR A 214 -31.55 -12.48 0.29
C THR A 214 -30.88 -13.84 0.08
N GLN A 215 -31.48 -14.70 -0.74
CA GLN A 215 -30.90 -15.99 -1.10
C GLN A 215 -29.59 -15.80 -1.88
N ASP A 216 -29.57 -14.95 -2.90
CA ASP A 216 -28.40 -14.74 -3.75
C ASP A 216 -27.24 -14.12 -2.96
N LEU A 217 -27.51 -13.15 -2.08
CA LEU A 217 -26.50 -12.55 -1.22
C LEU A 217 -25.94 -13.54 -0.18
N THR A 218 -26.82 -14.32 0.47
CA THR A 218 -26.39 -15.34 1.44
C THR A 218 -25.58 -16.42 0.75
N ARG A 219 -26.01 -16.88 -0.43
CA ARG A 219 -25.30 -17.86 -1.26
C ARG A 219 -23.92 -17.34 -1.66
N GLN A 220 -23.80 -16.10 -2.10
CA GLN A 220 -22.50 -15.50 -2.43
C GLN A 220 -21.53 -15.50 -1.24
N TYR A 221 -21.99 -15.19 -0.03
CA TYR A 221 -21.12 -15.23 1.16
C TYR A 221 -20.74 -16.65 1.56
N MET A 222 -21.68 -17.60 1.51
CA MET A 222 -21.37 -19.01 1.69
C MET A 222 -20.34 -19.48 0.68
N GLU A 223 -20.53 -19.18 -0.61
CA GLU A 223 -19.59 -19.48 -1.68
C GLU A 223 -18.22 -18.86 -1.43
N ILE A 224 -18.14 -17.63 -0.93
CA ILE A 224 -16.86 -17.00 -0.60
C ILE A 224 -16.16 -17.73 0.52
N PHE A 225 -16.86 -18.06 1.60
CA PHE A 225 -16.25 -18.80 2.71
C PHE A 225 -15.82 -20.21 2.26
N GLU A 226 -16.63 -20.89 1.46
CA GLU A 226 -16.30 -22.19 0.85
C GLU A 226 -15.10 -22.10 -0.09
N GLN A 227 -15.07 -21.13 -1.00
CA GLN A 227 -13.98 -20.90 -1.95
C GLN A 227 -12.71 -20.43 -1.21
N CYS A 228 -12.86 -19.72 -0.09
CA CYS A 228 -11.79 -19.44 0.86
C CYS A 228 -11.29 -20.67 1.62
N LYS A 229 -11.93 -21.82 1.43
CA LYS A 229 -11.69 -23.06 2.17
C LYS A 229 -11.88 -22.88 3.68
N LEU A 230 -12.78 -21.97 4.09
CA LEU A 230 -13.19 -21.82 5.46
C LEU A 230 -14.17 -22.95 5.81
N ASN A 231 -13.65 -24.01 6.41
CA ASN A 231 -14.41 -25.11 7.00
C ASN A 231 -14.87 -24.75 8.42
N ALA A 232 -15.27 -23.49 8.64
CA ALA A 232 -15.82 -23.07 9.93
C ALA A 232 -17.26 -23.58 10.06
N SER A 233 -17.70 -23.77 11.29
CA SER A 233 -19.08 -24.16 11.55
C SER A 233 -20.02 -23.01 11.24
N TYR A 234 -21.07 -23.30 10.47
CA TYR A 234 -22.11 -22.34 10.13
C TYR A 234 -23.21 -22.34 11.18
N HIS A 235 -23.51 -21.15 11.67
CA HIS A 235 -24.64 -20.88 12.55
C HIS A 235 -25.64 -19.99 11.80
N PHE A 236 -26.92 -20.24 11.98
CA PHE A 236 -28.00 -19.39 11.49
C PHE A 236 -28.76 -18.84 12.69
N ALA A 237 -28.61 -17.55 12.95
CA ALA A 237 -29.37 -16.81 13.94
C ALA A 237 -30.60 -16.20 13.26
N HIS A 238 -31.77 -16.74 13.57
CA HIS A 238 -33.06 -16.18 13.15
C HIS A 238 -33.46 -15.14 14.20
N THR A 239 -33.55 -13.88 13.80
CA THR A 239 -33.84 -12.74 14.67
C THR A 239 -35.30 -12.30 14.54
N TYR A 240 -35.77 -11.46 15.45
CA TYR A 240 -37.17 -11.03 15.59
C TYR A 240 -38.12 -12.20 15.83
N VAL A 241 -37.62 -13.20 16.57
CA VAL A 241 -38.41 -14.36 17.01
C VAL A 241 -38.91 -14.07 18.41
N ASN A 242 -40.19 -13.73 18.58
CA ASN A 242 -40.80 -13.42 19.86
C ASN A 242 -41.65 -14.61 20.36
N VAL A 243 -42.18 -14.51 21.59
CA VAL A 243 -42.99 -15.58 22.23
C VAL A 243 -44.19 -15.98 21.38
N GLU A 244 -44.81 -15.01 20.71
CA GLU A 244 -45.99 -15.22 19.87
C GLU A 244 -45.65 -16.03 18.61
N ASN A 245 -44.53 -15.72 17.95
CA ASN A 245 -44.21 -16.27 16.64
C ASN A 245 -43.24 -17.46 16.66
N MET A 246 -42.56 -17.74 17.78
CA MET A 246 -41.52 -18.79 17.84
C MET A 246 -42.04 -20.22 17.63
N PHE A 247 -43.34 -20.42 17.89
CA PHE A 247 -44.02 -21.71 17.74
C PHE A 247 -44.83 -21.81 16.44
N GLU A 248 -44.96 -20.72 15.69
CA GLU A 248 -45.62 -20.72 14.38
C GLU A 248 -44.86 -21.58 13.37
N ASP A 249 -45.59 -22.15 12.41
CA ASP A 249 -45.02 -22.97 11.33
C ASP A 249 -43.90 -22.26 10.58
N ARG A 250 -43.97 -20.94 10.43
CA ARG A 250 -42.94 -20.14 9.78
C ARG A 250 -41.60 -20.22 10.52
N ALA A 251 -41.58 -20.01 11.84
CA ALA A 251 -40.37 -20.08 12.66
C ALA A 251 -39.88 -21.52 12.82
N VAL A 252 -40.82 -22.47 12.92
CA VAL A 252 -40.53 -23.90 13.09
C VAL A 252 -39.87 -24.49 11.85
N ASN A 253 -40.40 -24.20 10.66
CA ASN A 253 -39.92 -24.77 9.39
C ASN A 253 -38.74 -24.00 8.77
N ARG A 254 -38.42 -22.80 9.28
CA ARG A 254 -37.32 -21.97 8.76
C ARG A 254 -35.98 -22.70 8.59
N PRO A 255 -35.51 -23.54 9.53
CA PRO A 255 -34.27 -24.31 9.34
C PRO A 255 -34.33 -25.24 8.12
N PHE A 256 -35.47 -25.90 7.89
CA PHE A 256 -35.66 -26.78 6.74
C PHE A 256 -35.67 -25.99 5.42
N GLU A 257 -36.31 -24.81 5.40
CA GLU A 257 -36.29 -23.91 4.24
C GLU A 257 -34.87 -23.46 3.87
N ILE A 258 -34.05 -23.09 4.86
CA ILE A 258 -32.64 -22.74 4.64
C ILE A 258 -31.87 -23.95 4.11
N GLY A 259 -32.04 -25.11 4.73
CA GLY A 259 -31.42 -26.36 4.29
C GLY A 259 -31.69 -26.65 2.81
N ARG A 260 -32.96 -26.55 2.39
CA ARG A 260 -33.39 -26.74 1.00
C ARG A 260 -32.83 -25.68 0.06
N THR A 261 -32.89 -24.41 0.45
CA THR A 261 -32.52 -23.25 -0.37
C THR A 261 -31.03 -23.17 -0.66
N PHE A 262 -30.20 -23.51 0.33
CA PHE A 262 -28.74 -23.39 0.26
C PHE A 262 -28.02 -24.74 0.13
N GLY A 263 -28.76 -25.85 0.04
CA GLY A 263 -28.18 -27.19 -0.09
C GLY A 263 -27.42 -27.66 1.16
N ILE A 264 -27.76 -27.12 2.33
CA ILE A 264 -27.14 -27.49 3.61
C ILE A 264 -27.80 -28.76 4.12
N LYS A 265 -27.01 -29.82 4.33
CA LYS A 265 -27.55 -31.08 4.85
C LYS A 265 -27.96 -30.93 6.32
N PRO A 266 -28.99 -31.67 6.79
CA PRO A 266 -29.36 -31.69 8.19
C PRO A 266 -28.14 -31.97 9.10
N GLY A 267 -27.95 -31.14 10.12
CA GLY A 267 -26.82 -31.23 11.06
C GLY A 267 -25.50 -30.59 10.62
N GLN A 268 -25.40 -30.08 9.38
CA GLN A 268 -24.21 -29.33 8.93
C GLN A 268 -24.16 -27.88 9.44
N ALA A 269 -25.33 -27.29 9.72
CA ALA A 269 -25.44 -25.98 10.31
C ALA A 269 -26.35 -26.02 11.55
N LYS A 270 -26.09 -25.13 12.50
CA LYS A 270 -26.88 -24.99 13.72
C LYS A 270 -27.79 -23.78 13.59
N HIS A 271 -29.04 -23.94 13.99
CA HIS A 271 -30.04 -22.87 13.91
C HIS A 271 -30.42 -22.42 15.31
N HIS A 272 -30.51 -21.10 15.50
CA HIS A 272 -30.81 -20.45 16.77
C HIS A 272 -31.94 -19.46 16.53
N ARG A 273 -33.02 -19.56 17.32
CA ARG A 273 -34.17 -18.65 17.24
C ARG A 273 -34.05 -17.62 18.34
N ILE A 274 -33.72 -16.38 17.99
CA ILE A 274 -33.28 -15.36 18.93
C ILE A 274 -34.28 -14.22 18.95
N ASP A 275 -34.86 -13.99 20.12
CA ASP A 275 -35.49 -12.72 20.44
C ASP A 275 -34.38 -11.69 20.73
N ASN A 276 -34.07 -10.86 19.74
CA ASN A 276 -33.04 -9.83 19.86
C ASN A 276 -33.60 -8.50 20.40
N LEU A 277 -34.91 -8.40 20.64
CA LEU A 277 -35.59 -7.23 21.19
C LEU A 277 -36.65 -7.67 22.21
N PRO A 278 -36.25 -8.37 23.30
CA PRO A 278 -37.21 -8.83 24.28
C PRO A 278 -37.89 -7.64 24.98
N ILE A 279 -39.15 -7.83 25.36
CA ILE A 279 -39.89 -6.87 26.21
C ILE A 279 -39.27 -6.97 27.61
N GLU A 280 -38.57 -5.91 28.05
CA GLU A 280 -37.76 -5.96 29.27
C GLU A 280 -38.58 -6.22 30.54
N ASP A 281 -39.86 -5.82 30.53
CA ASP A 281 -40.81 -6.01 31.63
C ASP A 281 -41.58 -7.33 31.56
N ASP A 282 -41.38 -8.15 30.52
CA ASP A 282 -42.01 -9.48 30.38
C ASP A 282 -41.01 -10.61 30.70
N PRO A 283 -41.18 -11.31 31.84
CA PRO A 283 -40.30 -12.41 32.24
C PRO A 283 -40.21 -13.54 31.21
N ILE A 284 -41.27 -13.79 30.43
CA ILE A 284 -41.32 -14.88 29.45
C ILE A 284 -40.49 -14.51 28.22
N SER A 285 -40.70 -13.31 27.65
CA SER A 285 -39.87 -12.80 26.55
C SER A 285 -38.38 -12.79 26.93
N VAL A 286 -38.04 -12.30 28.13
CA VAL A 286 -36.65 -12.30 28.62
C VAL A 286 -36.11 -13.72 28.81
N HIS A 287 -36.92 -14.67 29.28
CA HIS A 287 -36.52 -16.07 29.44
C HIS A 287 -36.11 -16.70 28.11
N PHE A 288 -36.96 -16.63 27.08
CA PHE A 288 -36.67 -17.23 25.78
C PHE A 288 -35.50 -16.55 25.07
N ALA A 289 -35.37 -15.22 25.18
CA ALA A 289 -34.21 -14.49 24.67
C ALA A 289 -32.90 -15.01 25.30
N ASN A 290 -32.88 -15.13 26.63
CA ASN A 290 -31.72 -15.61 27.37
C ASN A 290 -31.41 -17.09 27.10
N LEU A 291 -32.43 -17.93 26.97
CA LEU A 291 -32.28 -19.34 26.63
C LEU A 291 -31.60 -19.49 25.25
N ALA A 292 -32.12 -18.80 24.23
CA ALA A 292 -31.58 -18.84 22.88
C ALA A 292 -30.12 -18.33 22.79
N ILE A 293 -29.80 -17.24 23.49
CA ILE A 293 -28.42 -16.72 23.58
C ILE A 293 -27.52 -17.74 24.30
N SER A 294 -28.01 -18.37 25.37
CA SER A 294 -27.26 -19.42 26.09
C SER A 294 -26.93 -20.62 25.18
N GLU A 295 -27.90 -21.08 24.39
CA GLU A 295 -27.70 -22.16 23.41
C GLU A 295 -26.70 -21.79 22.32
N LEU A 296 -26.81 -20.58 21.77
CA LEU A 296 -25.85 -20.06 20.79
C LEU A 296 -24.43 -20.04 21.38
N LEU A 297 -24.25 -19.45 22.56
CA LEU A 297 -22.94 -19.37 23.22
C LEU A 297 -22.39 -20.74 23.60
N GLY A 298 -23.23 -21.64 24.12
CA GLY A 298 -22.86 -23.02 24.44
C GLY A 298 -22.46 -23.83 23.21
N SER A 299 -23.08 -23.55 22.06
CA SER A 299 -22.65 -24.12 20.79
C SER A 299 -21.31 -23.54 20.33
N LEU A 300 -21.17 -22.22 20.32
CA LEU A 300 -19.95 -21.52 19.88
C LEU A 300 -18.72 -21.90 20.73
N ALA A 301 -18.91 -22.16 22.03
CA ALA A 301 -17.86 -22.60 22.94
C ALA A 301 -17.21 -23.93 22.50
N LYS A 302 -17.96 -24.79 21.83
CA LYS A 302 -17.51 -26.12 21.36
C LYS A 302 -16.83 -26.08 19.99
N GLU A 303 -16.87 -24.95 19.28
CA GLU A 303 -16.39 -24.88 17.90
C GLU A 303 -14.86 -24.90 17.80
N LYS A 304 -14.35 -25.55 16.74
CA LYS A 304 -12.90 -25.68 16.49
C LYS A 304 -12.43 -24.55 15.58
N GLY A 305 -11.36 -23.87 16.00
CA GLY A 305 -10.78 -22.77 15.22
C GLY A 305 -9.99 -23.26 14.01
N GLN A 306 -10.23 -22.66 12.84
CA GLN A 306 -9.43 -22.82 11.64
C GLN A 306 -8.40 -21.69 11.50
N PRO A 307 -7.12 -21.99 11.16
CA PRO A 307 -6.12 -20.96 10.85
C PRO A 307 -6.52 -20.07 9.67
N THR A 308 -6.50 -18.75 9.87
CA THR A 308 -6.82 -17.75 8.83
C THR A 308 -5.76 -17.67 7.74
N SER A 309 -4.52 -18.06 8.04
CA SER A 309 -3.41 -18.12 7.08
C SER A 309 -3.66 -19.06 5.90
N LYS A 310 -4.62 -19.99 6.04
CA LYS A 310 -5.03 -20.93 5.00
C LYS A 310 -6.13 -20.38 4.09
N LEU A 311 -6.76 -19.26 4.45
CA LEU A 311 -7.83 -18.66 3.65
C LEU A 311 -7.28 -18.11 2.33
N ARG A 312 -8.10 -18.14 1.29
CA ARG A 312 -7.72 -17.73 -0.08
C ARG A 312 -8.89 -17.06 -0.77
N TYR A 313 -8.79 -15.78 -1.12
CA TYR A 313 -9.92 -15.16 -1.80
C TYR A 313 -9.95 -15.56 -3.28
N PRO A 314 -10.98 -16.27 -3.76
CA PRO A 314 -11.11 -16.62 -5.16
C PRO A 314 -11.11 -15.36 -6.04
N LYS A 315 -10.35 -15.37 -7.14
CA LYS A 315 -10.40 -14.25 -8.08
C LYS A 315 -11.74 -14.25 -8.83
N SER A 316 -12.47 -13.14 -8.72
CA SER A 316 -13.64 -12.88 -9.56
C SER A 316 -13.28 -12.84 -11.05
N ALA A 317 -14.29 -12.89 -11.93
CA ALA A 317 -14.07 -12.76 -13.37
C ALA A 317 -13.39 -11.43 -13.75
N ALA A 318 -13.72 -10.34 -13.05
CA ALA A 318 -13.06 -9.05 -13.22
C ALA A 318 -11.57 -9.11 -12.83
N HIS A 319 -11.22 -9.75 -11.70
CA HIS A 319 -9.82 -9.95 -11.31
C HIS A 319 -9.03 -10.74 -12.35
N ARG A 320 -9.62 -11.81 -12.90
CA ARG A 320 -9.01 -12.61 -13.96
C ARG A 320 -8.83 -11.82 -15.26
N SER A 321 -9.80 -10.99 -15.63
CA SER A 321 -9.67 -10.07 -16.78
C SER A 321 -8.52 -9.09 -16.58
N MET A 322 -8.40 -8.51 -15.37
CA MET A 322 -7.29 -7.61 -15.05
C MET A 322 -5.94 -8.32 -15.06
N ASP A 323 -5.84 -9.56 -14.55
CA ASP A 323 -4.63 -10.37 -14.68
C ASP A 323 -4.24 -10.57 -16.15
N GLN A 324 -5.21 -10.87 -17.02
CA GLN A 324 -4.96 -11.06 -18.45
C GLN A 324 -4.45 -9.76 -19.10
N GLY A 325 -5.05 -8.61 -18.81
CA GLY A 325 -4.60 -7.32 -19.34
C GLY A 325 -3.20 -6.93 -18.87
N LEU A 326 -2.88 -7.20 -17.59
CA LEU A 326 -1.53 -7.01 -17.04
C LEU A 326 -0.52 -7.98 -17.66
N GLN A 327 -0.89 -9.27 -17.83
CA GLN A 327 -0.05 -10.28 -18.48
C GLN A 327 0.29 -9.89 -19.92
N GLN A 328 -0.69 -9.48 -20.72
CA GLN A 328 -0.44 -8.99 -22.09
C GLN A 328 0.55 -7.82 -22.13
N SER A 329 0.48 -6.93 -21.14
CA SER A 329 1.39 -5.79 -21.02
C SER A 329 2.81 -6.22 -20.62
N LEU A 330 2.93 -7.22 -19.74
CA LEU A 330 4.20 -7.85 -19.40
C LEU A 330 4.79 -8.62 -20.58
N ASP A 331 3.98 -9.26 -21.42
CA ASP A 331 4.43 -9.97 -22.63
C ASP A 331 5.06 -9.00 -23.65
N ILE A 332 4.47 -7.80 -23.81
CA ILE A 332 5.04 -6.76 -24.67
C ILE A 332 6.41 -6.32 -24.14
N LEU A 333 6.51 -6.10 -22.83
CA LEU A 333 7.76 -5.70 -22.19
C LEU A 333 8.84 -6.80 -22.32
N GLU A 334 8.47 -8.06 -22.08
CA GLU A 334 9.35 -9.21 -22.24
C GLU A 334 9.90 -9.29 -23.66
N ARG A 335 9.03 -9.26 -24.68
CA ARG A 335 9.45 -9.28 -26.09
C ARG A 335 10.39 -8.11 -26.43
N SER A 336 10.13 -6.92 -25.89
CA SER A 336 11.01 -5.77 -26.08
C SER A 336 12.40 -6.02 -25.48
N TRP A 337 12.48 -6.55 -24.26
CA TRP A 337 13.76 -6.86 -23.62
C TRP A 337 14.46 -8.03 -24.30
N GLU A 338 13.76 -9.06 -24.76
CA GLU A 338 14.35 -10.15 -25.55
C GLU A 338 14.93 -9.63 -26.88
N LYS A 339 14.25 -8.70 -27.54
CA LYS A 339 14.75 -8.02 -28.74
C LYS A 339 16.00 -7.20 -28.44
N GLU A 340 16.00 -6.41 -27.36
CA GLU A 340 17.18 -5.67 -26.93
C GLU A 340 18.35 -6.59 -26.60
N LEU A 341 18.09 -7.70 -25.90
CA LEU A 341 19.07 -8.71 -25.53
C LEU A 341 19.70 -9.37 -26.76
N SER A 342 18.88 -9.74 -27.75
CA SER A 342 19.38 -10.28 -29.02
C SER A 342 20.21 -9.25 -29.80
N GLY A 343 19.83 -7.97 -29.78
CA GLY A 343 20.62 -6.86 -30.34
C GLY A 343 21.98 -6.69 -29.65
N LEU A 344 22.03 -6.71 -28.33
CA LEU A 344 23.28 -6.63 -27.56
C LEU A 344 24.17 -7.84 -27.82
N ARG A 345 23.61 -9.05 -27.89
CA ARG A 345 24.36 -10.27 -28.25
C ARG A 345 24.93 -10.18 -29.67
N ALA A 346 24.15 -9.69 -30.63
CA ALA A 346 24.63 -9.46 -31.99
C ALA A 346 25.76 -8.41 -32.04
N SER A 347 25.67 -7.36 -31.21
CA SER A 347 26.73 -6.36 -31.06
C SER A 347 28.03 -6.98 -30.52
N ILE A 348 27.95 -7.84 -29.49
CA ILE A 348 29.12 -8.59 -29.01
C ILE A 348 29.71 -9.47 -30.11
N SER A 349 28.88 -10.23 -30.83
CA SER A 349 29.35 -11.07 -31.94
C SER A 349 30.04 -10.26 -33.04
N SER A 350 29.52 -9.06 -33.34
CA SER A 350 30.13 -8.13 -34.30
C SER A 350 31.48 -7.62 -33.78
N LEU A 351 31.55 -7.14 -32.53
CA LEU A 351 32.79 -6.69 -31.90
C LEU A 351 33.85 -7.80 -31.83
N GLN A 352 33.45 -9.03 -31.49
CA GLN A 352 34.32 -10.20 -31.51
C GLN A 352 34.82 -10.53 -32.92
N SER A 353 33.97 -10.37 -33.93
CA SER A 353 34.36 -10.56 -35.33
C SER A 353 35.36 -9.50 -35.79
N SER A 354 35.18 -8.23 -35.41
CA SER A 354 36.15 -7.15 -35.65
C SER A 354 37.46 -7.32 -34.88
N LYS A 355 37.43 -7.96 -33.70
CA LYS A 355 38.63 -8.25 -32.89
C LYS A 355 39.53 -9.32 -33.54
N ARG A 356 38.96 -10.30 -34.24
CA ARG A 356 39.71 -11.42 -34.86
C ARG A 356 40.84 -10.96 -35.81
N PRO A 357 40.60 -10.12 -36.85
CA PRO A 357 41.66 -9.67 -37.74
C PRO A 357 42.71 -8.82 -37.00
N LEU A 358 42.31 -8.04 -35.99
CA LEU A 358 43.24 -7.28 -35.16
C LEU A 358 44.15 -8.18 -34.33
N ASN A 359 43.65 -9.29 -33.78
CA ASN A 359 44.49 -10.29 -33.10
C ASN A 359 45.51 -10.94 -34.06
N THR A 360 45.10 -11.25 -35.29
CA THR A 360 46.03 -11.75 -36.31
C THR A 360 47.09 -10.71 -36.65
N ARG A 361 46.68 -9.45 -36.86
CA ARG A 361 47.57 -8.31 -37.12
C ARG A 361 48.55 -8.11 -35.96
N LYS A 362 48.08 -8.17 -34.71
CA LYS A 362 48.89 -8.08 -33.49
C LYS A 362 50.00 -9.13 -33.47
N SER A 363 49.70 -10.38 -33.80
CA SER A 363 50.71 -11.46 -33.83
C SER A 363 51.79 -11.22 -34.88
N VAL A 364 51.40 -10.76 -36.08
CA VAL A 364 52.35 -10.42 -37.15
C VAL A 364 53.22 -9.23 -36.75
N GLN A 365 52.62 -8.14 -36.28
CA GLN A 365 53.35 -6.94 -35.86
C GLN A 365 54.28 -7.22 -34.66
N HIS A 366 53.85 -8.08 -33.72
CA HIS A 366 54.71 -8.53 -32.62
C HIS A 366 55.93 -9.31 -33.13
N SER A 367 55.75 -10.18 -34.13
CA SER A 367 56.85 -10.89 -34.77
C SER A 367 57.82 -9.92 -35.44
N ASN A 368 57.31 -8.97 -36.23
CA ASN A 368 58.12 -7.96 -36.91
C ASN A 368 58.91 -7.11 -35.91
N TYR A 369 58.26 -6.67 -34.83
CA TYR A 369 58.93 -5.94 -33.73
C TYR A 369 60.02 -6.79 -33.08
N THR A 370 59.75 -8.08 -32.81
CA THR A 370 60.73 -8.99 -32.19
C THR A 370 61.94 -9.20 -33.10
N GLU A 371 61.72 -9.33 -34.40
CA GLU A 371 62.80 -9.47 -35.40
C GLU A 371 63.63 -8.18 -35.53
N ALA A 372 62.97 -7.01 -35.68
CA ALA A 372 63.65 -5.73 -35.75
C ALA A 372 64.45 -5.45 -34.47
N ARG A 373 63.89 -5.81 -33.30
CA ARG A 373 64.57 -5.74 -32.02
C ARG A 373 65.79 -6.66 -31.97
N ALA A 374 65.67 -7.92 -32.40
CA ALA A 374 66.80 -8.85 -32.43
C ALA A 374 67.91 -8.37 -33.37
N ARG A 375 67.55 -7.82 -34.54
CA ARG A 375 68.51 -7.20 -35.48
C ARG A 375 69.22 -6.01 -34.83
N TYR A 376 68.48 -5.15 -34.15
CA TYR A 376 69.05 -4.02 -33.40
C TYR A 376 70.00 -4.51 -32.30
N ASP A 377 69.58 -5.47 -31.48
CA ASP A 377 70.37 -6.01 -30.37
C ASP A 377 71.67 -6.68 -30.87
N ASN A 378 71.62 -7.39 -32.01
CA ASN A 378 72.81 -7.99 -32.65
C ASN A 378 73.81 -6.96 -33.20
N LEU A 379 73.34 -5.79 -33.63
CA LEU A 379 74.21 -4.71 -34.11
C LEU A 379 74.73 -3.84 -32.96
N ASN A 380 73.96 -3.74 -31.87
CA ASN A 380 74.27 -2.92 -30.71
C ASN A 380 75.18 -3.62 -29.70
N THR A 381 76.21 -4.32 -30.17
CA THR A 381 77.18 -5.00 -29.32
C THR A 381 78.50 -4.24 -29.25
N THR A 382 79.28 -4.54 -28.21
CA THR A 382 80.68 -4.13 -28.09
C THR A 382 81.64 -5.19 -28.61
N ASP A 383 81.14 -6.13 -29.42
CA ASP A 383 81.97 -7.16 -30.02
C ASP A 383 82.95 -6.53 -31.00
N LEU A 384 84.17 -7.03 -30.99
CA LEU A 384 85.24 -6.51 -31.83
C LEU A 384 85.13 -7.13 -33.22
N VAL A 385 84.90 -6.28 -34.22
CA VAL A 385 84.85 -6.65 -35.64
C VAL A 385 85.98 -5.96 -36.39
N GLU A 386 86.46 -6.60 -37.46
CA GLU A 386 87.45 -6.00 -38.34
C GLU A 386 86.85 -4.77 -39.04
N ILE A 387 87.47 -3.61 -38.87
CA ILE A 387 87.01 -2.33 -39.46
C ILE A 387 87.84 -1.93 -40.68
N ASN A 388 89.09 -2.36 -40.74
CA ASN A 388 89.97 -2.23 -41.91
C ASN A 388 91.18 -3.14 -41.76
N SER A 389 91.80 -3.54 -42.87
CA SER A 389 93.10 -4.20 -42.86
C SER A 389 93.95 -3.79 -44.06
N GLN A 390 95.26 -3.88 -43.88
CA GLN A 390 96.22 -3.64 -44.96
C GLN A 390 97.24 -4.77 -44.94
N TYR A 391 97.36 -5.46 -46.07
CA TYR A 391 98.40 -6.45 -46.34
C TYR A 391 99.46 -5.83 -47.25
N LEU A 392 100.72 -6.00 -46.91
CA LEU A 392 101.85 -5.62 -47.75
C LEU A 392 102.84 -6.78 -47.80
N HIS A 393 103.52 -6.93 -48.93
CA HIS A 393 104.55 -7.92 -49.17
C HIS A 393 105.61 -7.36 -50.11
N ASP A 394 106.88 -7.67 -49.84
CA ASP A 394 108.01 -7.32 -50.70
C ASP A 394 109.12 -8.38 -50.57
N ASP A 395 109.79 -8.64 -51.68
CA ASP A 395 110.77 -9.72 -51.84
C ASP A 395 112.20 -9.21 -51.64
N ALA A 396 113.07 -10.03 -51.05
CA ALA A 396 114.44 -9.63 -50.81
C ALA A 396 115.34 -9.79 -52.04
N HIS A 397 116.25 -8.83 -52.20
CA HIS A 397 117.46 -8.98 -53.02
C HIS A 397 118.66 -9.27 -52.11
N LEU A 398 119.70 -9.94 -52.66
CA LEU A 398 120.89 -10.41 -51.93
C LEU A 398 121.63 -9.34 -51.09
N PHE A 399 121.38 -8.04 -51.35
CA PHE A 399 122.03 -6.91 -50.68
C PHE A 399 121.06 -5.84 -50.15
N SER A 400 119.75 -6.11 -50.04
CA SER A 400 118.76 -5.15 -49.53
C SER A 400 118.02 -5.65 -48.29
N SER A 401 117.74 -4.73 -47.36
CA SER A 401 116.76 -4.96 -46.29
C SER A 401 115.38 -4.51 -46.77
N VAL A 402 114.37 -5.35 -46.60
CA VAL A 402 112.97 -4.99 -46.89
C VAL A 402 112.39 -4.18 -45.73
N ARG A 403 111.70 -3.08 -46.03
CA ARG A 403 110.96 -2.27 -45.06
C ARG A 403 109.58 -1.91 -45.61
N LEU A 404 108.55 -2.47 -44.98
CA LEU A 404 107.15 -2.21 -45.31
C LEU A 404 106.57 -1.19 -44.33
N HIS A 405 106.04 -0.08 -44.85
CA HIS A 405 105.35 0.94 -44.06
C HIS A 405 103.84 0.78 -44.20
N PHE A 406 103.17 0.46 -43.10
CA PHE A 406 101.72 0.36 -43.02
C PHE A 406 101.15 1.66 -42.48
N ASN A 407 100.07 2.12 -43.10
CA ASN A 407 99.30 3.28 -42.64
C ASN A 407 97.82 2.99 -42.89
N VAL A 408 97.17 2.44 -41.87
CA VAL A 408 95.79 1.97 -41.96
C VAL A 408 94.89 2.96 -41.23
N SER A 409 94.05 3.66 -41.97
CA SER A 409 93.03 4.56 -41.43
C SER A 409 91.66 3.89 -41.42
N SER A 410 90.85 4.18 -40.41
CA SER A 410 89.46 3.72 -40.27
C SER A 410 88.51 4.92 -40.22
N LYS A 411 87.26 4.73 -40.65
CA LYS A 411 86.18 5.71 -40.47
C LYS A 411 85.66 5.79 -39.03
N VAL A 412 85.96 4.76 -38.22
CA VAL A 412 85.48 4.61 -36.84
C VAL A 412 86.65 4.35 -35.87
N PRO A 413 86.49 4.65 -34.57
CA PRO A 413 87.58 4.50 -33.60
C PRO A 413 88.12 3.07 -33.52
N ILE A 414 89.45 2.96 -33.49
CA ILE A 414 90.15 1.71 -33.30
C ILE A 414 90.00 1.30 -31.83
N ARG A 415 89.49 0.10 -31.57
CA ARG A 415 89.33 -0.46 -30.23
C ARG A 415 90.43 -1.47 -29.90
N GLU A 416 90.87 -2.23 -30.90
CA GLU A 416 92.01 -3.14 -30.83
C GLU A 416 92.69 -3.19 -32.21
N TYR A 417 93.94 -3.63 -32.30
CA TYR A 417 94.61 -3.93 -33.57
C TYR A 417 95.38 -5.24 -33.45
N LYS A 418 95.51 -5.96 -34.56
CA LYS A 418 96.26 -7.22 -34.68
C LYS A 418 97.32 -7.07 -35.75
N LEU A 419 98.53 -7.48 -35.41
CA LEU A 419 99.65 -7.58 -36.34
C LEU A 419 99.81 -9.06 -36.71
N SER A 420 99.98 -9.37 -37.98
CA SER A 420 100.29 -10.74 -38.41
C SER A 420 101.63 -11.21 -37.82
N PRO A 421 101.86 -12.53 -37.69
CA PRO A 421 103.16 -13.06 -37.32
C PRO A 421 104.27 -12.49 -38.21
N ALA A 422 105.37 -12.05 -37.61
CA ALA A 422 106.42 -11.32 -38.33
C ALA A 422 107.36 -12.22 -39.15
N GLY A 423 107.34 -13.55 -38.93
CA GLY A 423 108.24 -14.48 -39.59
C GLY A 423 109.72 -14.15 -39.30
N SER A 424 110.51 -13.93 -40.36
CA SER A 424 111.91 -13.49 -40.31
C SER A 424 112.08 -11.96 -40.24
N ALA A 425 110.98 -11.20 -40.11
CA ALA A 425 110.96 -9.76 -39.96
C ALA A 425 110.59 -9.32 -38.52
N THR A 426 110.66 -8.02 -38.23
CA THR A 426 110.30 -7.44 -36.93
C THR A 426 109.38 -6.24 -37.12
N TRP A 427 108.29 -6.19 -36.36
CA TRP A 427 107.37 -5.05 -36.31
C TRP A 427 107.94 -3.91 -35.45
N TYR A 428 107.84 -2.68 -35.95
CA TYR A 428 108.21 -1.44 -35.29
C TYR A 428 106.98 -0.52 -35.25
N GLY A 429 106.43 -0.33 -34.05
CA GLY A 429 105.15 0.34 -33.83
C GLY A 429 103.99 -0.64 -33.58
N PRO A 430 102.75 -0.13 -33.50
CA PRO A 430 102.38 1.24 -33.82
C PRO A 430 102.88 2.28 -32.79
N TYR A 431 103.11 3.51 -33.23
CA TYR A 431 103.66 4.59 -32.42
C TYR A 431 102.52 5.40 -31.75
N GLY A 432 102.52 5.48 -30.41
CA GLY A 432 101.50 6.20 -29.62
C GLY A 432 100.27 5.35 -29.24
N THR A 433 99.27 5.98 -28.62
CA THR A 433 97.99 5.33 -28.26
C THR A 433 97.09 5.22 -29.48
N VAL A 434 97.06 4.06 -30.12
CA VAL A 434 96.21 3.76 -31.29
C VAL A 434 94.73 3.62 -30.89
N THR A 435 94.45 3.02 -29.74
CA THR A 435 93.09 2.83 -29.23
C THR A 435 92.39 4.18 -29.01
N GLY A 436 91.19 4.32 -29.56
CA GLY A 436 90.40 5.56 -29.55
C GLY A 436 90.69 6.52 -30.70
N THR A 437 91.68 6.22 -31.54
CA THR A 437 92.01 7.01 -32.74
C THR A 437 91.52 6.34 -34.02
N ASN A 438 91.61 7.01 -35.17
CA ASN A 438 91.17 6.50 -36.47
C ASN A 438 92.32 6.09 -37.38
N ASN A 439 93.57 6.04 -36.89
CA ASN A 439 94.73 5.71 -37.72
C ASN A 439 95.75 4.87 -36.95
N CYS A 440 96.34 3.90 -37.64
CA CYS A 440 97.39 3.03 -37.12
C CYS A 440 98.54 2.99 -38.12
N SER A 441 99.73 3.37 -37.68
CA SER A 441 100.93 3.33 -38.50
C SER A 441 102.00 2.49 -37.83
N ALA A 442 102.49 1.47 -38.53
CA ALA A 442 103.60 0.63 -38.06
C ALA A 442 104.49 0.24 -39.24
N THR A 443 105.68 -0.28 -38.95
CA THR A 443 106.68 -0.63 -39.97
C THR A 443 107.15 -2.06 -39.73
N LEU A 444 107.15 -2.91 -40.76
CA LEU A 444 107.72 -4.26 -40.71
C LEU A 444 109.07 -4.26 -41.42
N LYS A 445 110.14 -4.67 -40.75
CA LYS A 445 111.50 -4.66 -41.31
C LYS A 445 112.10 -6.07 -41.27
N ALA A 446 112.58 -6.56 -42.41
CA ALA A 446 113.35 -7.80 -42.50
C ALA A 446 114.86 -7.52 -42.60
N GLU A 447 115.66 -8.46 -42.12
CA GLU A 447 117.12 -8.44 -42.29
C GLU A 447 117.53 -8.82 -43.73
N TRP A 448 118.80 -8.62 -44.08
CA TRP A 448 119.30 -8.82 -45.44
C TRP A 448 119.03 -10.25 -45.96
N GLY A 449 118.52 -10.34 -47.19
CA GLY A 449 118.24 -11.62 -47.85
C GLY A 449 116.89 -12.28 -47.48
N ASN A 450 116.08 -11.66 -46.61
CA ASN A 450 114.77 -12.18 -46.19
C ASN A 450 113.61 -11.31 -46.74
N SER A 451 112.63 -11.94 -47.39
CA SER A 451 111.38 -11.26 -47.77
C SER A 451 110.55 -10.90 -46.53
N ALA A 452 109.68 -9.90 -46.67
CA ALA A 452 108.74 -9.53 -45.62
C ALA A 452 107.30 -9.58 -46.17
N SER A 453 106.38 -10.10 -45.37
CA SER A 453 104.95 -9.91 -45.59
C SER A 453 104.28 -9.72 -44.24
N GLY A 454 103.24 -8.89 -44.23
CA GLY A 454 102.47 -8.71 -43.02
C GLY A 454 101.13 -8.04 -43.26
N THR A 455 100.24 -8.23 -42.29
CA THR A 455 98.92 -7.60 -42.25
C THR A 455 98.77 -6.83 -40.95
N ILE A 456 98.30 -5.59 -41.04
CA ILE A 456 97.70 -4.89 -39.88
C ILE A 456 96.19 -4.98 -40.04
N THR A 457 95.53 -5.56 -39.04
CA THR A 457 94.06 -5.61 -38.95
C THR A 457 93.61 -4.71 -37.81
N LEU A 458 92.76 -3.73 -38.12
CA LEU A 458 92.14 -2.86 -37.13
C LEU A 458 90.80 -3.45 -36.72
N MET A 459 90.53 -3.42 -35.42
CA MET A 459 89.30 -3.90 -34.82
C MET A 459 88.56 -2.73 -34.16
N GLY A 460 87.25 -2.66 -34.34
CA GLY A 460 86.36 -1.67 -33.73
C GLY A 460 85.12 -2.34 -33.16
N TRP A 461 84.33 -1.61 -32.37
CA TRP A 461 83.05 -2.15 -31.91
C TRP A 461 82.05 -2.23 -33.06
N GLN A 462 81.30 -3.33 -33.12
CA GLN A 462 80.29 -3.55 -34.14
C GLN A 462 79.27 -2.40 -34.25
N LYS A 463 78.80 -1.88 -33.12
CA LYS A 463 77.86 -0.74 -33.07
C LYS A 463 78.40 0.56 -33.67
N GLU A 464 79.71 0.74 -33.68
CA GLU A 464 80.37 1.93 -34.22
C GLU A 464 80.64 1.75 -35.71
N HIS A 465 81.18 0.59 -36.10
CA HIS A 465 81.43 0.25 -37.50
C HIS A 465 80.16 0.25 -38.34
N LYS A 466 79.05 -0.23 -37.77
CA LYS A 466 77.73 -0.32 -38.41
C LYS A 466 76.75 0.74 -37.90
N ALA A 467 77.22 1.92 -37.51
CA ALA A 467 76.39 2.97 -36.92
C ALA A 467 75.17 3.38 -37.78
N ASP A 468 75.35 3.49 -39.11
CA ASP A 468 74.26 3.82 -40.04
C ASP A 468 73.21 2.70 -40.11
N GLU A 469 73.65 1.44 -40.18
CA GLU A 469 72.75 0.27 -40.12
C GLU A 469 72.02 0.21 -38.77
N LEU A 470 72.72 0.49 -37.67
CA LEU A 470 72.17 0.50 -36.32
C LEU A 470 71.07 1.57 -36.16
N GLN A 471 71.29 2.79 -36.67
CA GLN A 471 70.31 3.85 -36.65
C GLN A 471 69.07 3.48 -37.47
N LYS A 472 69.25 2.95 -38.69
CA LYS A 472 68.15 2.46 -39.52
C LYS A 472 67.34 1.35 -38.82
N THR A 473 68.03 0.41 -38.19
CA THR A 473 67.37 -0.71 -37.47
C THR A 473 66.66 -0.23 -36.21
N LYS A 474 67.15 0.84 -35.56
CA LYS A 474 66.47 1.49 -34.44
C LYS A 474 65.15 2.14 -34.88
N GLU A 475 65.16 2.86 -35.99
CA GLU A 475 63.95 3.47 -36.57
C GLU A 475 62.92 2.39 -36.95
N GLU A 476 63.34 1.31 -37.61
CA GLU A 476 62.47 0.16 -37.93
C GLU A 476 61.88 -0.49 -36.67
N LYS A 477 62.68 -0.64 -35.61
CA LYS A 477 62.23 -1.18 -34.32
C LYS A 477 61.22 -0.25 -33.63
N ASP A 478 61.44 1.06 -33.66
CA ASP A 478 60.53 2.03 -33.04
C ASP A 478 59.21 2.14 -33.84
N GLU A 479 59.25 2.12 -35.18
CA GLU A 479 58.07 2.09 -36.08
C GLU A 479 57.22 0.83 -35.88
N THR A 480 57.86 -0.35 -35.88
CA THR A 480 57.16 -1.62 -35.63
C THR A 480 56.57 -1.71 -34.22
N TRP A 481 57.19 -1.07 -33.22
CA TRP A 481 56.62 -0.95 -31.88
C TRP A 481 55.40 -0.03 -31.85
N GLU A 482 55.46 1.13 -32.49
CA GLU A 482 54.33 2.05 -32.58
C GLU A 482 53.12 1.36 -33.22
N GLU A 483 53.33 0.67 -34.35
CA GLU A 483 52.32 -0.14 -35.03
C GLU A 483 51.70 -1.21 -34.13
N TYR A 484 52.53 -2.00 -33.45
CA TYR A 484 52.08 -3.04 -32.52
C TYR A 484 51.28 -2.43 -31.37
N SER A 485 51.78 -1.35 -30.77
CA SER A 485 51.14 -0.66 -29.65
C SER A 485 49.79 -0.04 -30.03
N SER A 486 49.66 0.47 -31.26
CA SER A 486 48.40 1.00 -31.79
C SER A 486 47.35 -0.12 -31.91
N THR A 487 47.71 -1.26 -32.50
CA THR A 487 46.81 -2.41 -32.60
C THR A 487 46.40 -2.95 -31.24
N VAL A 488 47.31 -2.98 -30.26
CA VAL A 488 46.98 -3.38 -28.88
C VAL A 488 45.94 -2.44 -28.26
N LYS A 489 46.10 -1.12 -28.40
CA LYS A 489 45.12 -0.13 -27.90
C LYS A 489 43.75 -0.29 -28.57
N GLU A 490 43.70 -0.56 -29.87
CA GLU A 490 42.43 -0.83 -30.57
C GLU A 490 41.73 -2.09 -30.03
N ILE A 491 42.49 -3.16 -29.76
CA ILE A 491 41.97 -4.39 -29.16
C ILE A 491 41.43 -4.12 -27.76
N GLU A 492 42.17 -3.38 -26.92
CA GLU A 492 41.74 -3.01 -25.57
C GLU A 492 40.44 -2.20 -25.59
N ALA A 493 40.31 -1.23 -26.50
CA ALA A 493 39.08 -0.45 -26.66
C ALA A 493 37.88 -1.31 -27.09
N ILE A 494 38.08 -2.35 -27.90
CA ILE A 494 37.04 -3.33 -28.24
C ILE A 494 36.68 -4.18 -27.01
N ASP A 495 37.66 -4.63 -26.24
CA ASP A 495 37.43 -5.43 -25.03
C ASP A 495 36.66 -4.66 -23.96
N GLU A 496 36.93 -3.36 -23.77
CA GLU A 496 36.14 -2.49 -22.91
C GLU A 496 34.69 -2.38 -23.38
N LYS A 497 34.45 -2.24 -24.69
CA LYS A 497 33.09 -2.20 -25.26
C LYS A 497 32.37 -3.54 -25.07
N ILE A 498 33.04 -4.66 -25.26
CA ILE A 498 32.49 -6.00 -25.01
C ILE A 498 32.08 -6.11 -23.54
N LYS A 499 32.98 -5.79 -22.60
CA LYS A 499 32.72 -5.87 -21.16
C LYS A 499 31.56 -4.97 -20.72
N SER A 500 31.47 -3.76 -21.28
CA SER A 500 30.34 -2.85 -21.05
C SER A 500 29.03 -3.45 -21.57
N THR A 501 29.06 -4.09 -22.73
CA THR A 501 27.86 -4.70 -23.35
C THR A 501 27.41 -5.95 -22.57
N GLU A 502 28.35 -6.78 -22.12
CA GLU A 502 28.09 -7.94 -21.25
C GLU A 502 27.44 -7.53 -19.92
N SER A 503 27.92 -6.43 -19.33
CA SER A 503 27.33 -5.87 -18.11
C SER A 503 25.85 -5.47 -18.32
N SER A 504 25.54 -4.84 -19.46
CA SER A 504 24.17 -4.50 -19.84
C SER A 504 23.30 -5.76 -20.06
N ILE A 505 23.84 -6.82 -20.67
CA ILE A 505 23.14 -8.11 -20.81
C ILE A 505 22.81 -8.68 -19.44
N GLY A 506 23.76 -8.69 -18.50
CA GLY A 506 23.54 -9.20 -17.14
C GLY A 506 22.41 -8.46 -16.42
N LEU A 507 22.38 -7.13 -16.52
CA LEU A 507 21.28 -6.30 -15.97
C LEU A 507 19.92 -6.63 -16.60
N LEU A 508 19.88 -6.81 -17.92
CA LEU A 508 18.65 -7.11 -18.65
C LEU A 508 18.13 -8.52 -18.35
N GLN A 509 19.02 -9.51 -18.21
CA GLN A 509 18.68 -10.87 -17.79
C GLN A 509 18.10 -10.90 -16.37
N GLN A 510 18.67 -10.10 -15.46
CA GLN A 510 18.11 -9.96 -14.11
C GLN A 510 16.69 -9.35 -14.17
N LYS A 511 16.46 -8.32 -15.00
CA LYS A 511 15.12 -7.75 -15.22
C LYS A 511 14.12 -8.77 -15.77
N LEU A 512 14.52 -9.64 -16.70
CA LEU A 512 13.67 -10.72 -17.21
C LEU A 512 13.35 -11.77 -16.12
N LYS A 513 14.33 -12.15 -15.30
CA LYS A 513 14.12 -13.07 -14.16
C LYS A 513 13.15 -12.50 -13.13
N ASP A 514 13.28 -11.21 -12.87
CA ASP A 514 12.41 -10.43 -12.01
C ASP A 514 10.96 -10.37 -12.54
N LEU A 515 10.77 -10.22 -13.85
CA LEU A 515 9.45 -10.23 -14.51
C LEU A 515 8.71 -11.57 -14.31
N LEU A 516 9.44 -12.69 -14.28
CA LEU A 516 8.85 -14.00 -13.96
C LEU A 516 8.26 -14.06 -12.54
N GLN A 517 8.79 -13.29 -11.59
CA GLN A 517 8.21 -13.23 -10.24
C GLN A 517 6.86 -12.53 -10.24
N ASP A 518 6.71 -11.42 -10.99
CA ASP A 518 5.46 -10.69 -11.10
C ASP A 518 4.36 -11.56 -11.72
N ARG A 519 4.72 -12.38 -12.72
CA ARG A 519 3.81 -13.36 -13.34
C ARG A 519 3.30 -14.44 -12.38
N LYS A 520 4.04 -14.77 -11.32
CA LYS A 520 3.60 -15.82 -10.38
C LYS A 520 2.27 -15.48 -9.72
N PHE A 521 2.05 -14.21 -9.38
CA PHE A 521 0.79 -13.78 -8.77
C PHE A 521 -0.38 -13.85 -9.76
N ALA A 522 -0.16 -13.38 -10.99
CA ALA A 522 -1.19 -13.38 -12.04
C ALA A 522 -1.65 -14.80 -12.42
N LYS A 523 -0.81 -15.82 -12.20
CA LYS A 523 -1.14 -17.24 -12.41
C LYS A 523 -1.93 -17.89 -11.26
N LEU A 524 -2.07 -17.24 -10.12
CA LEU A 524 -2.88 -17.77 -9.02
C LEU A 524 -4.37 -17.57 -9.32
N ASP A 525 -5.20 -18.57 -9.06
CA ASP A 525 -6.66 -18.44 -9.16
C ASP A 525 -7.29 -17.71 -7.96
N TYR A 526 -6.45 -17.25 -7.02
CA TYR A 526 -6.86 -16.62 -5.78
C TYR A 526 -5.92 -15.47 -5.37
N ILE A 527 -6.41 -14.57 -4.53
CA ILE A 527 -5.65 -13.52 -3.84
C ILE A 527 -5.25 -14.05 -2.46
N PRO A 528 -3.95 -14.15 -2.14
CA PRO A 528 -3.46 -14.58 -0.84
C PRO A 528 -3.87 -13.62 0.29
N MET A 529 -4.17 -14.17 1.48
CA MET A 529 -4.52 -13.37 2.66
C MET A 529 -3.44 -12.37 3.07
N SER A 530 -2.16 -12.70 2.83
CA SER A 530 -1.06 -11.76 3.08
C SER A 530 -1.20 -10.46 2.28
N LYS A 531 -1.71 -10.54 1.05
CA LYS A 531 -1.98 -9.39 0.19
C LYS A 531 -3.29 -8.68 0.56
N ILE A 532 -4.33 -9.41 0.95
CA ILE A 532 -5.60 -8.81 1.41
C ILE A 532 -5.40 -8.03 2.70
N LYS A 533 -4.60 -8.57 3.63
CA LYS A 533 -4.25 -7.91 4.88
C LYS A 533 -3.61 -6.54 4.65
N THR A 534 -2.63 -6.47 3.75
CA THR A 534 -1.89 -5.23 3.46
C THR A 534 -2.64 -4.29 2.51
N ASN A 535 -3.29 -4.86 1.49
CA ASN A 535 -3.76 -4.12 0.30
C ASN A 535 -5.23 -4.43 -0.07
N GLY A 536 -6.03 -5.01 0.83
CA GLY A 536 -7.42 -5.44 0.57
C GLY A 536 -8.32 -4.35 -0.01
N ALA A 537 -8.11 -3.09 0.39
CA ALA A 537 -8.88 -1.95 -0.10
C ALA A 537 -8.78 -1.73 -1.62
N TYR A 538 -7.65 -2.11 -2.23
CA TYR A 538 -7.44 -1.94 -3.68
C TYR A 538 -8.07 -3.07 -4.51
N PHE A 539 -8.18 -4.27 -3.95
CA PHE A 539 -8.80 -5.40 -4.66
C PHE A 539 -10.33 -5.27 -4.74
N GLY A 540 -10.95 -4.46 -3.88
CA GLY A 540 -12.40 -4.24 -3.89
C GLY A 540 -12.87 -3.26 -4.96
N ARG A 541 -11.95 -2.71 -5.76
CA ARG A 541 -12.21 -1.63 -6.70
C ARG A 541 -11.91 -2.08 -8.12
N PRO A 542 -12.81 -1.80 -9.09
CA PRO A 542 -12.56 -2.10 -10.48
C PRO A 542 -11.44 -1.18 -10.96
N GLY A 543 -10.39 -1.77 -11.53
CA GLY A 543 -9.39 -1.00 -12.24
C GLY A 543 -7.97 -1.60 -12.16
N PHE A 544 -7.26 -1.53 -13.28
CA PHE A 544 -5.87 -1.97 -13.40
C PHE A 544 -4.94 -1.25 -12.42
N LEU A 545 -5.16 0.04 -12.14
CA LEU A 545 -4.31 0.82 -11.22
C LEU A 545 -4.43 0.28 -9.78
N CYS A 546 -5.65 0.19 -9.27
CA CYS A 546 -5.93 -0.39 -7.97
C CYS A 546 -5.42 -1.83 -7.89
N TYR A 547 -5.77 -2.65 -8.87
CA TYR A 547 -5.41 -4.06 -8.88
C TYR A 547 -3.90 -4.28 -8.89
N ALA A 548 -3.16 -3.66 -9.81
CA ALA A 548 -1.71 -3.79 -9.90
C ALA A 548 -1.00 -3.27 -8.63
N PHE A 549 -1.46 -2.16 -8.06
CA PHE A 549 -0.93 -1.67 -6.78
C PHE A 549 -1.21 -2.66 -5.65
N GLY A 550 -2.41 -3.24 -5.63
CA GLY A 550 -2.80 -4.30 -4.70
C GLY A 550 -1.88 -5.51 -4.77
N GLN A 551 -1.51 -5.93 -5.98
CA GLN A 551 -0.52 -6.99 -6.21
C GLN A 551 0.89 -6.60 -5.76
N GLY A 552 1.21 -5.31 -5.72
CA GLY A 552 2.57 -4.80 -5.57
C GLY A 552 3.36 -4.80 -6.88
N ALA A 553 2.67 -4.77 -8.02
CA ALA A 553 3.28 -4.73 -9.35
C ALA A 553 3.73 -3.29 -9.68
N ALA A 554 4.88 -2.90 -9.14
CA ALA A 554 5.44 -1.55 -9.28
C ALA A 554 6.36 -1.37 -10.51
N ARG A 555 6.27 -2.24 -11.51
CA ARG A 555 7.16 -2.19 -12.68
C ARG A 555 6.91 -0.95 -13.51
N MET A 556 8.01 -0.39 -14.02
CA MET A 556 7.99 0.71 -14.97
C MET A 556 8.25 0.19 -16.39
N ILE A 557 7.41 0.61 -17.32
CA ILE A 557 7.42 0.23 -18.73
C ILE A 557 7.77 1.47 -19.56
N PRO A 558 8.70 1.38 -20.51
CA PRO A 558 8.97 2.47 -21.43
C PRO A 558 7.72 2.82 -22.23
N GLN A 559 7.35 4.10 -22.24
CA GLN A 559 6.17 4.57 -22.99
C GLN A 559 6.33 4.42 -24.51
N LEU A 560 7.57 4.37 -25.00
CA LEU A 560 7.91 3.99 -26.38
C LEU A 560 7.29 2.66 -26.82
N LEU A 561 6.98 1.75 -25.88
CA LEU A 561 6.34 0.48 -26.19
C LEU A 561 4.82 0.60 -26.40
N LEU A 562 4.23 1.76 -26.10
CA LEU A 562 2.91 2.10 -26.60
C LEU A 562 3.03 2.27 -28.12
N HIS A 563 1.97 1.94 -28.86
CA HIS A 563 1.96 1.85 -30.32
C HIS A 563 2.77 2.99 -31.00
N SER A 564 3.46 2.70 -32.11
CA SER A 564 4.34 3.66 -32.82
C SER A 564 3.75 5.07 -33.02
N GLY A 565 2.43 5.17 -33.22
CA GLY A 565 1.70 6.42 -33.40
C GLY A 565 1.44 7.22 -32.11
N TYR A 566 1.75 6.70 -30.92
CA TYR A 566 1.59 7.41 -29.64
C TYR A 566 2.73 8.41 -29.41
N SER A 567 3.96 8.02 -29.73
CA SER A 567 5.15 8.85 -29.57
C SER A 567 5.10 10.16 -30.38
N SER A 568 4.24 10.23 -31.40
CA SER A 568 4.07 11.38 -32.28
C SER A 568 2.86 12.25 -31.93
N ILE A 569 2.04 11.91 -30.92
CA ILE A 569 0.83 12.69 -30.62
C ILE A 569 1.20 13.89 -29.74
N PRO A 570 1.02 15.13 -30.22
CA PRO A 570 1.37 16.30 -29.44
C PRO A 570 0.47 16.43 -28.22
N TRP A 571 1.06 16.62 -27.03
CA TRP A 571 0.32 16.89 -25.79
C TRP A 571 -0.66 18.07 -25.93
N SER A 572 -0.30 19.06 -26.75
CA SER A 572 -1.16 20.21 -27.04
C SER A 572 -2.55 19.82 -27.54
N LYS A 573 -2.71 18.67 -28.20
CA LYS A 573 -4.00 18.19 -28.72
C LYS A 573 -4.97 17.78 -27.61
N PHE A 574 -4.46 17.30 -26.48
CA PHE A 574 -5.28 16.87 -25.35
C PHE A 574 -5.35 17.92 -24.25
N ARG A 575 -4.32 18.77 -24.16
CA ARG A 575 -4.18 19.77 -23.11
C ARG A 575 -5.42 20.65 -22.94
N SER A 576 -6.03 21.15 -24.02
CA SER A 576 -7.22 22.01 -23.91
C SER A 576 -8.42 21.32 -23.28
N HIS A 577 -8.58 20.01 -23.51
CA HIS A 577 -9.65 19.22 -22.89
C HIS A 577 -9.42 19.06 -21.38
N PHE A 578 -8.18 18.76 -20.98
CA PHE A 578 -7.82 18.62 -19.57
C PHE A 578 -7.84 19.95 -18.81
N ASP A 579 -7.36 21.02 -19.44
CA ASP A 579 -7.39 22.36 -18.84
C ASP A 579 -8.86 22.78 -18.60
N GLY A 580 -9.76 22.55 -19.57
CA GLY A 580 -11.20 22.79 -19.37
C GLY A 580 -11.84 21.91 -18.29
N LEU A 581 -11.46 20.62 -18.21
CA LEU A 581 -11.94 19.72 -17.15
C LEU A 581 -11.41 20.14 -15.76
N ASP A 582 -10.18 20.62 -15.66
CA ASP A 582 -9.60 21.10 -14.40
C ASP A 582 -10.30 22.38 -13.91
N GLU A 583 -10.63 23.30 -14.83
CA GLU A 583 -11.44 24.49 -14.54
C GLU A 583 -12.84 24.11 -14.02
N GLU A 584 -13.53 23.20 -14.72
CA GLU A 584 -14.86 22.70 -14.32
C GLU A 584 -14.83 22.05 -12.92
N VAL A 585 -13.86 21.15 -12.69
CA VAL A 585 -13.71 20.47 -11.40
C VAL A 585 -13.34 21.44 -10.28
N THR A 586 -12.56 22.48 -10.58
CA THR A 586 -12.21 23.52 -9.62
C THR A 586 -13.45 24.31 -9.18
N LEU A 587 -14.32 24.70 -10.13
CA LEU A 587 -15.58 25.36 -9.83
C LEU A 587 -16.50 24.46 -8.98
N LEU A 588 -16.63 23.18 -9.32
CA LEU A 588 -17.46 22.23 -8.56
C LEU A 588 -16.93 22.03 -7.12
N LEU A 589 -15.62 22.05 -6.93
CA LEU A 589 -15.01 22.01 -5.60
C LEU A 589 -15.32 23.26 -4.77
N GLU A 590 -15.36 24.43 -5.40
CA GLU A 590 -15.75 25.68 -4.74
C GLU A 590 -17.21 25.62 -4.29
N ILE A 591 -18.12 25.21 -5.18
CA ILE A 591 -19.55 25.01 -4.86
C ILE A 591 -19.74 24.02 -3.70
N CYS A 592 -19.01 22.89 -3.71
CA CYS A 592 -19.07 21.92 -2.61
C CYS A 592 -18.65 22.54 -1.27
N ARG A 593 -17.58 23.34 -1.25
CA ARG A 593 -17.08 23.99 -0.03
C ARG A 593 -18.04 25.03 0.51
N GLU A 594 -18.61 25.86 -0.36
CA GLU A 594 -19.62 26.84 0.01
C GLU A 594 -20.88 26.15 0.57
N THR A 595 -21.33 25.08 -0.08
CA THR A 595 -22.50 24.33 0.37
C THR A 595 -22.25 23.65 1.71
N LEU A 596 -21.07 23.04 1.90
CA LEU A 596 -20.68 22.45 3.19
C LEU A 596 -20.62 23.49 4.31
N ALA A 597 -20.10 24.69 4.03
CA ALA A 597 -20.10 25.80 4.99
C ALA A 597 -21.53 26.23 5.35
N ALA A 598 -22.43 26.32 4.38
CA ALA A 598 -23.84 26.64 4.62
C ALA A 598 -24.55 25.57 5.45
N VAL A 599 -24.29 24.28 5.18
CA VAL A 599 -24.84 23.16 5.95
C VAL A 599 -24.32 23.16 7.40
N ASP A 600 -23.04 23.48 7.62
CA ASP A 600 -22.47 23.60 8.97
C ASP A 600 -23.12 24.75 9.76
N VAL A 601 -23.31 25.92 9.15
CA VAL A 601 -24.02 27.05 9.77
C VAL A 601 -25.45 26.69 10.14
N ASP A 602 -26.19 26.02 9.25
CA ASP A 602 -27.55 25.53 9.52
C ASP A 602 -27.57 24.48 10.64
N PHE A 603 -26.62 23.54 10.64
CA PHE A 603 -26.47 22.54 11.69
C PHE A 603 -26.21 23.19 13.05
N GLN A 604 -25.27 24.13 13.14
CA GLN A 604 -24.97 24.87 14.36
C GLN A 604 -26.19 25.65 14.86
N ARG A 605 -26.93 26.33 13.96
CA ARG A 605 -28.15 27.06 14.30
C ARG A 605 -29.22 26.13 14.87
N LYS A 606 -29.49 25.01 14.21
CA LYS A 606 -30.46 24.00 14.69
C LYS A 606 -30.05 23.38 16.03
N ASN A 607 -28.75 23.14 16.23
CA ASN A 607 -28.24 22.61 17.48
C ASN A 607 -28.36 23.62 18.63
N ALA A 608 -28.15 24.92 18.36
CA ALA A 608 -28.40 25.99 19.33
C ALA A 608 -29.89 26.08 19.72
N ILE A 609 -30.80 25.95 18.75
CA ILE A 609 -32.25 25.87 19.00
C ILE A 609 -32.57 24.64 19.86
N LYS A 610 -32.01 23.47 19.54
CA LYS A 610 -32.17 22.25 20.35
C LYS A 610 -31.74 22.50 21.80
N ASN A 611 -30.55 23.06 22.00
CA ASN A 611 -30.02 23.34 23.34
C ASN A 611 -30.94 24.31 24.10
N SER A 612 -31.46 25.35 23.42
CA SER A 612 -32.41 26.30 24.01
C SER A 612 -33.73 25.61 24.40
N LEU A 613 -34.23 24.68 23.57
CA LEU A 613 -35.44 23.89 23.89
C LEU A 613 -35.21 22.91 25.04
N VAL A 614 -34.03 22.27 25.10
CA VAL A 614 -33.65 21.40 26.22
C VAL A 614 -33.48 22.20 27.50
N GLU A 615 -32.91 23.41 27.43
CA GLU A 615 -32.79 24.31 28.57
C GLU A 615 -34.17 24.80 29.02
N LEU A 616 -35.06 25.20 28.11
CA LEU A 616 -36.45 25.51 28.41
C LEU A 616 -37.17 24.33 29.08
N LYS A 617 -36.97 23.10 28.57
CA LYS A 617 -37.51 21.87 29.17
C LYS A 617 -36.95 21.64 30.58
N ARG A 618 -35.67 21.94 30.82
CA ARG A 618 -35.06 21.85 32.15
C ARG A 618 -35.68 22.88 33.09
N LEU A 619 -35.85 24.12 32.63
CA LEU A 619 -36.47 25.20 33.41
C LEU A 619 -37.95 24.93 33.71
N THR A 620 -38.67 24.19 32.85
CA THR A 620 -40.04 23.72 33.14
C THR A 620 -40.08 22.44 33.97
N ALA A 621 -38.95 21.74 34.14
CA ALA A 621 -38.83 20.53 34.97
C ALA A 621 -38.24 20.82 36.37
N ASP A 622 -37.63 21.97 36.59
CA ASP A 622 -37.27 22.49 37.92
C ASP A 622 -38.58 22.88 38.66
N GLU A 623 -39.35 21.86 39.08
CA GLU A 623 -40.51 21.95 39.98
C GLU A 623 -40.11 22.45 41.39
N ASP A 624 -38.81 22.64 41.66
CA ASP A 624 -38.22 23.12 42.91
C ASP A 624 -38.16 24.66 43.04
N SER A 625 -38.89 25.41 42.21
CA SER A 625 -39.07 26.84 42.52
C SER A 625 -39.89 26.97 43.83
N GLU A 626 -39.34 27.75 44.77
CA GLU A 626 -39.80 28.06 46.13
C GLU A 626 -41.33 28.12 46.40
N PRO A 627 -42.21 28.56 45.47
CA PRO A 627 -43.64 28.61 45.74
C PRO A 627 -44.29 27.25 46.00
N ALA A 628 -43.88 26.19 45.31
CA ALA A 628 -44.51 24.86 45.45
C ALA A 628 -44.18 24.21 46.80
N HIS A 629 -42.94 24.38 47.28
CA HIS A 629 -42.52 23.93 48.60
C HIS A 629 -43.10 24.78 49.74
N GLN A 630 -43.34 26.09 49.56
CA GLN A 630 -44.07 26.89 50.55
C GLN A 630 -45.55 26.46 50.66
N ILE A 631 -46.17 26.00 49.57
CA ILE A 631 -47.56 25.54 49.58
C ILE A 631 -47.68 24.09 50.12
N GLN A 632 -46.72 23.20 49.83
CA GLN A 632 -46.68 21.86 50.43
C GLN A 632 -46.23 21.86 51.90
N SER A 633 -45.32 22.73 52.32
CA SER A 633 -45.00 22.91 53.74
C SER A 633 -46.12 23.64 54.51
N ALA A 634 -47.00 24.36 53.80
CA ALA A 634 -48.26 24.87 54.32
C ALA A 634 -49.41 23.83 54.31
N LYS A 635 -49.18 22.58 53.88
CA LYS A 635 -50.05 21.45 54.24
C LYS A 635 -49.95 21.21 55.74
N MET A 636 -50.79 21.94 56.46
CA MET A 636 -51.32 21.60 57.76
C MET A 636 -50.28 21.10 58.78
N SER A 637 -49.49 22.03 59.33
CA SER A 637 -49.33 21.97 60.78
C SER A 637 -50.75 21.98 61.34
N SER A 638 -51.21 20.86 61.88
CA SER A 638 -52.56 20.71 62.43
C SER A 638 -52.89 21.96 63.25
N TYR A 639 -53.90 22.72 62.85
CA TYR A 639 -54.41 23.81 63.66
C TYR A 639 -54.98 23.16 64.92
N ARG A 640 -54.14 22.94 65.93
CA ARG A 640 -54.58 22.58 67.27
C ARG A 640 -55.18 23.86 67.82
N PRO A 641 -56.51 23.94 68.05
CA PRO A 641 -57.05 25.03 68.81
C PRO A 641 -56.42 24.92 70.21
N THR A 642 -55.45 25.77 70.51
CA THR A 642 -55.05 26.06 71.89
C THR A 642 -56.12 26.97 72.46
N THR A 643 -57.34 26.44 72.61
CA THR A 643 -58.30 27.01 73.55
C THR A 643 -57.67 26.83 74.92
N ARG A 644 -57.02 27.88 75.42
CA ARG A 644 -56.64 28.00 76.83
C ARG A 644 -57.91 27.72 77.63
N LYS A 645 -57.97 26.54 78.26
CA LYS A 645 -59.06 26.10 79.14
C LYS A 645 -59.38 27.12 80.24
N SER A 646 -58.49 28.06 80.53
CA SER A 646 -58.56 28.99 81.66
C SER A 646 -59.52 30.18 81.49
N GLN A 647 -60.29 30.31 80.40
CA GLN A 647 -61.26 31.41 80.21
C GLN A 647 -62.73 30.98 80.09
N LEU A 648 -63.02 29.67 80.08
CA LEU A 648 -64.40 29.15 80.03
C LEU A 648 -64.94 28.71 81.40
N ASP A 649 -64.10 28.67 82.44
CA ASP A 649 -64.49 28.22 83.78
C ASP A 649 -65.18 29.30 84.64
N SER A 650 -65.23 30.56 84.17
CA SER A 650 -65.92 31.67 84.83
C SER A 650 -67.36 31.92 84.35
N LEU A 651 -67.83 31.14 83.38
CA LEU A 651 -69.18 31.25 82.80
C LEU A 651 -70.16 30.27 83.47
N SER A 652 -71.45 30.61 83.53
CA SER A 652 -72.50 29.71 84.04
C SER A 652 -72.64 28.47 83.14
N VAL A 653 -73.29 27.41 83.65
CA VAL A 653 -73.44 26.14 82.91
C VAL A 653 -74.26 26.33 81.63
N GLU A 654 -75.29 27.19 81.65
CA GLU A 654 -76.06 27.54 80.45
C GLU A 654 -75.22 28.33 79.43
N ASP A 655 -74.46 29.33 79.87
CA ASP A 655 -73.65 30.16 78.97
C ASP A 655 -72.53 29.37 78.28
N ARG A 656 -71.97 28.34 78.94
CA ARG A 656 -70.98 27.43 78.32
C ARG A 656 -71.60 26.55 77.24
N ALA A 657 -72.84 26.12 77.42
CA ALA A 657 -73.54 25.31 76.42
C ALA A 657 -73.86 26.15 75.17
N GLU A 658 -74.30 27.38 75.36
CA GLU A 658 -74.61 28.32 74.28
C GLU A 658 -73.34 28.81 73.56
N ALA A 659 -72.27 29.14 74.30
CA ALA A 659 -70.98 29.48 73.72
C ALA A 659 -70.36 28.32 72.92
N ARG A 660 -70.46 27.06 73.39
CA ARG A 660 -70.01 25.89 72.63
C ARG A 660 -70.84 25.65 71.38
N LYS A 661 -72.16 25.90 71.43
CA LYS A 661 -73.05 25.80 70.27
C LYS A 661 -72.67 26.86 69.23
N HIS A 662 -72.47 28.11 69.63
CA HIS A 662 -72.04 29.19 68.74
C HIS A 662 -70.62 28.99 68.21
N LEU A 663 -69.66 28.53 69.02
CA LEU A 663 -68.32 28.15 68.57
C LEU A 663 -68.37 26.96 67.60
N GLY A 664 -69.23 25.98 67.84
CA GLY A 664 -69.43 24.84 66.93
C GLY A 664 -69.97 25.28 65.57
N ILE A 665 -70.94 26.20 65.56
CA ILE A 665 -71.50 26.78 64.32
C ILE A 665 -70.48 27.68 63.61
N LEU A 666 -69.72 28.49 64.36
CA LEU A 666 -68.68 29.34 63.79
C LEU A 666 -67.56 28.50 63.20
N HIS A 667 -67.11 27.47 63.92
CA HIS A 667 -66.07 26.54 63.47
C HIS A 667 -66.53 25.71 62.27
N SER A 668 -67.78 25.26 62.21
CA SER A 668 -68.28 24.52 61.04
C SER A 668 -68.37 25.41 59.80
N LYS A 669 -68.81 26.67 59.95
CA LYS A 669 -68.82 27.66 58.86
C LYS A 669 -67.41 28.07 58.42
N LEU A 670 -66.48 28.27 59.36
CA LEU A 670 -65.10 28.63 59.04
C LEU A 670 -64.39 27.46 58.35
N LYS A 671 -64.57 26.24 58.85
CA LYS A 671 -64.02 25.02 58.26
C LYS A 671 -64.57 24.77 56.87
N SER A 672 -65.89 24.90 56.67
CA SER A 672 -66.52 24.81 55.34
C SER A 672 -65.96 25.83 54.34
N ARG A 673 -65.71 27.08 54.77
CA ARG A 673 -65.09 28.09 53.90
C ARG A 673 -63.62 27.79 53.60
N ILE A 674 -62.86 27.35 54.59
CA ILE A 674 -61.44 26.98 54.44
C ILE A 674 -61.32 25.76 53.52
N ASP A 675 -62.11 24.72 53.75
CA ASP A 675 -62.14 23.50 52.93
C ASP A 675 -62.56 23.83 51.48
N GLY A 676 -63.53 24.74 51.29
CA GLY A 676 -63.93 25.23 49.97
C GLY A 676 -62.85 26.04 49.25
N SER A 677 -62.12 26.90 49.97
CA SER A 677 -60.98 27.63 49.40
C SER A 677 -59.78 26.73 49.10
N ILE A 678 -59.53 25.70 49.90
CA ILE A 678 -58.50 24.69 49.66
C ILE A 678 -58.85 23.85 48.43
N ALA A 679 -60.12 23.43 48.27
CA ALA A 679 -60.56 22.71 47.08
C ALA A 679 -60.35 23.55 45.81
N SER A 680 -60.78 24.82 45.82
CA SER A 680 -60.57 25.73 44.68
C SER A 680 -59.08 26.00 44.38
N LEU A 681 -58.22 26.09 45.41
CA LEU A 681 -56.77 26.21 45.22
C LEU A 681 -56.14 24.94 44.62
N ASN A 682 -56.59 23.76 45.06
CA ASN A 682 -56.12 22.49 44.52
C ASN A 682 -56.59 22.27 43.07
N ASP A 683 -57.81 22.67 42.74
CA ASP A 683 -58.33 22.60 41.37
C ASP A 683 -57.55 23.53 40.42
N ASN A 684 -57.27 24.77 40.84
CA ASN A 684 -56.44 25.70 40.08
C ASN A 684 -54.98 25.20 39.95
N LEU A 685 -54.44 24.57 41.00
CA LEU A 685 -53.09 23.99 40.97
C LEU A 685 -53.04 22.77 40.02
N ALA A 686 -54.07 21.93 40.03
CA ALA A 686 -54.18 20.81 39.12
C ALA A 686 -54.32 21.25 37.65
N GLU A 687 -55.06 22.33 37.38
CA GLU A 687 -55.17 22.93 36.04
C GLU A 687 -53.80 23.47 35.55
N GLU A 688 -53.04 24.17 36.40
CA GLU A 688 -51.71 24.67 36.01
C GLU A 688 -50.65 23.57 35.88
N VAL A 689 -50.70 22.52 36.72
CA VAL A 689 -49.87 21.31 36.54
C VAL A 689 -50.21 20.62 35.22
N GLY A 690 -51.50 20.55 34.86
CA GLY A 690 -51.96 20.05 33.56
C GLY A 690 -51.39 20.84 32.37
N ARG A 691 -51.46 22.18 32.44
CA ARG A 691 -50.88 23.07 31.41
C ARG A 691 -49.36 22.95 31.29
N LEU A 692 -48.64 22.74 32.40
CA LEU A 692 -47.20 22.49 32.39
C LEU A 692 -46.87 21.13 31.76
N GLY A 693 -47.69 20.10 32.01
CA GLY A 693 -47.63 18.81 31.33
C GLY A 693 -47.77 18.94 29.82
N GLU A 694 -48.80 19.63 29.34
CA GLU A 694 -49.03 19.89 27.91
C GLU A 694 -47.88 20.68 27.26
N ARG A 695 -47.33 21.69 27.97
CA ARG A 695 -46.15 22.44 27.50
C ARG A 695 -44.91 21.55 27.39
N ARG A 696 -44.72 20.61 28.31
CA ARG A 696 -43.60 19.66 28.30
C ARG A 696 -43.71 18.69 27.13
N GLU A 697 -44.90 18.17 26.84
CA GLU A 697 -45.15 17.32 25.67
C GLU A 697 -44.88 18.08 24.36
N LEU A 698 -45.31 19.34 24.25
CA LEU A 698 -45.01 20.19 23.09
C LEU A 698 -43.51 20.45 22.92
N LEU A 699 -42.75 20.62 24.02
CA LEU A 699 -41.30 20.74 23.98
C LEU A 699 -40.64 19.43 23.53
N ASP A 700 -41.15 18.28 23.97
CA ASP A 700 -40.64 16.96 23.55
C ASP A 700 -40.86 16.71 22.05
N VAL A 701 -42.04 17.05 21.54
CA VAL A 701 -42.32 17.03 20.09
C VAL A 701 -41.40 18.01 19.34
N GLY A 702 -41.16 19.20 19.89
CA GLY A 702 -40.26 20.20 19.32
C GLY A 702 -38.80 19.73 19.25
N ILE A 703 -38.28 19.13 20.33
CA ILE A 703 -36.94 18.56 20.41
C ILE A 703 -36.80 17.41 19.41
N ALA A 704 -37.74 16.46 19.40
CA ALA A 704 -37.72 15.33 18.48
C ALA A 704 -37.71 15.79 17.00
N ARG A 705 -38.49 16.82 16.66
CA ARG A 705 -38.50 17.41 15.31
C ARG A 705 -37.16 18.04 14.92
N ILE A 706 -36.52 18.78 15.82
CA ILE A 706 -35.21 19.38 15.58
C ILE A 706 -34.12 18.29 15.48
N GLU A 707 -34.20 17.24 16.30
CA GLU A 707 -33.30 16.09 16.19
C GLU A 707 -33.40 15.39 14.84
N GLU A 708 -34.61 15.21 14.31
CA GLU A 708 -34.79 14.67 12.97
C GLU A 708 -34.20 15.59 11.88
N GLN A 709 -34.38 16.91 12.00
CA GLN A 709 -33.74 17.86 11.10
C GLN A 709 -32.21 17.86 11.19
N LEU A 710 -31.64 17.68 12.38
CA LEU A 710 -30.19 17.52 12.56
C LEU A 710 -29.68 16.23 11.90
N LYS A 711 -30.46 15.13 11.94
CA LYS A 711 -30.13 13.91 11.19
C LYS A 711 -30.12 14.17 9.68
N ILE A 712 -31.11 14.90 9.15
CA ILE A 712 -31.16 15.29 7.74
C ILE A 712 -29.95 16.16 7.36
N SER A 713 -29.61 17.17 8.16
CA SER A 713 -28.44 18.02 7.91
C SER A 713 -27.13 17.21 7.91
N ARG A 714 -26.97 16.22 8.81
CA ARG A 714 -25.81 15.30 8.79
C ARG A 714 -25.77 14.41 7.54
N LYS A 715 -26.92 13.93 7.06
CA LYS A 715 -27.01 13.18 5.79
C LYS A 715 -26.57 14.05 4.61
N LEU A 716 -27.06 15.28 4.56
CA LEU A 716 -26.71 16.25 3.52
C LEU A 716 -25.21 16.60 3.56
N GLU A 717 -24.66 16.84 4.75
CA GLU A 717 -23.22 17.06 4.95
C GLU A 717 -22.39 15.87 4.45
N SER A 718 -22.79 14.64 4.81
CA SER A 718 -22.12 13.43 4.35
C SER A 718 -22.12 13.31 2.83
N LYS A 719 -23.25 13.62 2.17
CA LYS A 719 -23.38 13.59 0.72
C LYS A 719 -22.43 14.60 0.06
N TRP A 720 -22.44 15.86 0.49
CA TRP A 720 -21.58 16.89 -0.08
C TRP A 720 -20.09 16.65 0.19
N ARG A 721 -19.72 16.08 1.34
CA ARG A 721 -18.34 15.64 1.60
C ARG A 721 -17.89 14.53 0.66
N GLU A 722 -18.81 13.66 0.25
CA GLU A 722 -18.53 12.61 -0.73
C GLU A 722 -18.35 13.17 -2.15
N GLU A 723 -19.21 14.10 -2.56
CA GLU A 723 -19.06 14.83 -3.83
C GLU A 723 -17.74 15.61 -3.88
N GLU A 724 -17.41 16.38 -2.83
CA GLU A 724 -16.13 17.10 -2.72
C GLU A 724 -14.94 16.14 -2.87
N ARG A 725 -15.00 14.98 -2.21
CA ARG A 725 -13.96 13.94 -2.31
C ARG A 725 -13.86 13.40 -3.73
N GLY A 726 -14.99 13.21 -4.41
CA GLY A 726 -15.06 12.77 -5.80
C GLY A 726 -14.39 13.76 -6.77
N HIS A 727 -14.72 15.05 -6.65
CA HIS A 727 -14.12 16.10 -7.48
C HIS A 727 -12.62 16.27 -7.19
N ARG A 728 -12.22 16.22 -5.91
CA ARG A 728 -10.80 16.29 -5.51
C ARG A 728 -9.99 15.12 -6.06
N ALA A 729 -10.60 13.94 -6.13
CA ALA A 729 -10.00 12.77 -6.76
C ALA A 729 -9.77 13.00 -8.26
N THR A 730 -10.77 13.54 -8.98
CA THR A 730 -10.64 13.90 -10.40
C THR A 730 -9.53 14.92 -10.63
N GLN A 731 -9.48 16.02 -9.86
CA GLN A 731 -8.42 17.02 -9.95
C GLN A 731 -7.03 16.39 -9.74
N SER A 732 -6.90 15.53 -8.72
CA SER A 732 -5.65 14.82 -8.44
C SER A 732 -5.24 13.86 -9.57
N SER A 733 -6.21 13.23 -10.23
CA SER A 733 -5.99 12.40 -11.42
C SER A 733 -5.46 13.22 -12.59
N ILE A 734 -6.04 14.39 -12.87
CA ILE A 734 -5.57 15.30 -13.94
C ILE A 734 -4.11 15.69 -13.69
N GLU A 735 -3.78 16.11 -12.47
CA GLU A 735 -2.39 16.42 -12.09
C GLU A 735 -1.43 15.23 -12.27
N ALA A 736 -1.87 14.01 -11.92
CA ALA A 736 -1.05 12.80 -12.02
C ALA A 736 -0.80 12.42 -13.48
N ILE A 737 -1.82 12.52 -14.33
CA ILE A 737 -1.71 12.27 -15.78
C ILE A 737 -0.72 13.26 -16.40
N GLY A 738 -0.80 14.54 -16.03
CA GLY A 738 0.16 15.55 -16.45
C GLY A 738 1.63 15.20 -16.14
N LYS A 739 1.89 14.36 -15.14
CA LYS A 739 3.24 13.83 -14.85
C LYS A 739 3.58 12.59 -15.66
N VAL A 740 2.64 11.66 -15.83
CA VAL A 740 2.80 10.47 -16.68
C VAL A 740 3.25 10.91 -18.07
N LEU A 741 2.59 11.92 -18.63
CA LEU A 741 2.89 12.50 -19.95
C LEU A 741 4.29 13.11 -20.09
N LYS A 742 4.89 13.57 -18.98
CA LYS A 742 6.23 14.15 -18.96
C LYS A 742 7.31 13.08 -18.77
N GLY A 743 6.93 11.86 -18.40
CA GLY A 743 7.85 10.75 -18.18
C GLY A 743 8.09 9.94 -19.44
N SER A 744 9.28 9.34 -19.58
CA SER A 744 9.55 8.33 -20.62
C SER A 744 9.10 6.92 -20.21
N MET A 745 8.65 6.76 -18.97
CA MET A 745 8.26 5.51 -18.35
C MET A 745 6.88 5.66 -17.71
N ALA A 746 6.03 4.65 -17.84
CA ALA A 746 4.75 4.53 -17.16
C ALA A 746 4.77 3.32 -16.22
N SER A 747 3.99 3.31 -15.15
CA SER A 747 3.80 2.07 -14.39
C SER A 747 3.10 1.03 -15.25
N LEU A 748 3.26 -0.25 -14.93
CA LEU A 748 2.61 -1.37 -15.63
C LEU A 748 1.10 -1.12 -15.79
N ALA A 749 0.43 -0.68 -14.72
CA ALA A 749 -1.00 -0.40 -14.74
C ALA A 749 -1.38 0.73 -15.70
N VAL A 750 -0.67 1.86 -15.63
CA VAL A 750 -0.90 3.01 -16.51
C VAL A 750 -0.69 2.62 -17.97
N PHE A 751 0.38 1.85 -18.24
CA PHE A 751 0.64 1.32 -19.57
C PHE A 751 -0.50 0.40 -20.06
N THR A 752 -1.01 -0.48 -19.19
CA THR A 752 -2.13 -1.37 -19.52
C THR A 752 -3.40 -0.59 -19.84
N VAL A 753 -3.77 0.41 -19.03
CA VAL A 753 -4.96 1.25 -19.26
C VAL A 753 -4.85 2.00 -20.58
N LEU A 754 -3.71 2.66 -20.82
CA LEU A 754 -3.46 3.38 -22.07
C LEU A 754 -3.56 2.45 -23.28
N ARG A 755 -2.97 1.25 -23.19
CA ARG A 755 -3.03 0.26 -24.28
C ARG A 755 -4.47 -0.18 -24.58
N ILE A 756 -5.27 -0.45 -23.55
CA ILE A 756 -6.67 -0.88 -23.71
C ILE A 756 -7.49 0.24 -24.35
N GLY A 757 -7.41 1.44 -23.80
CA GLY A 757 -8.12 2.59 -24.37
C GLY A 757 -7.71 2.92 -25.80
N MET A 758 -6.45 2.67 -26.18
CA MET A 758 -6.00 2.81 -27.57
C MET A 758 -6.53 1.72 -28.48
N ALA A 759 -6.72 0.51 -27.97
CA ALA A 759 -7.33 -0.57 -28.73
C ALA A 759 -8.82 -0.30 -28.99
N GLU A 760 -9.49 0.38 -28.06
CA GLU A 760 -10.92 0.73 -28.14
C GLU A 760 -11.19 1.98 -28.98
N GLY A 761 -10.52 3.09 -28.68
CA GLY A 761 -10.76 4.39 -29.33
C GLY A 761 -9.74 4.78 -30.40
N GLY A 762 -8.62 4.04 -30.52
CA GLY A 762 -7.47 4.43 -31.34
C GLY A 762 -6.53 5.41 -30.63
N PRO A 763 -5.29 5.58 -31.13
CA PRO A 763 -4.24 6.32 -30.45
C PRO A 763 -4.51 7.83 -30.35
N THR A 764 -5.28 8.39 -31.30
CA THR A 764 -5.56 9.83 -31.39
C THR A 764 -6.86 10.26 -30.71
N SER A 765 -7.60 9.33 -30.10
CA SER A 765 -8.85 9.59 -29.38
C SER A 765 -8.64 10.05 -27.95
N GLN A 766 -9.71 10.56 -27.32
CA GLN A 766 -9.73 10.90 -25.88
C GLN A 766 -9.91 9.66 -24.99
N THR A 767 -10.41 8.55 -25.52
CA THR A 767 -10.73 7.32 -24.77
C THR A 767 -9.61 6.81 -23.85
N PRO A 768 -8.33 6.68 -24.27
CA PRO A 768 -7.26 6.24 -23.37
C PRO A 768 -7.05 7.15 -22.16
N TRP A 769 -7.32 8.43 -22.34
CA TRP A 769 -7.14 9.46 -21.33
C TRP A 769 -8.28 9.49 -20.33
N ASP A 770 -9.51 9.39 -20.82
CA ASP A 770 -10.71 9.32 -20.00
C ASP A 770 -10.69 8.08 -19.12
N LEU A 771 -10.30 6.93 -19.69
CA LEU A 771 -10.08 5.68 -18.95
C LEU A 771 -9.01 5.86 -17.87
N LEU A 772 -7.90 6.53 -18.18
CA LEU A 772 -6.83 6.77 -17.21
C LEU A 772 -7.26 7.72 -16.09
N ILE A 773 -8.10 8.74 -16.39
CA ILE A 773 -8.70 9.61 -15.37
C ILE A 773 -9.58 8.78 -14.44
N ALA A 774 -10.46 7.96 -15.01
CA ALA A 774 -11.40 7.13 -14.26
C ALA A 774 -10.66 6.16 -13.31
N GLU A 775 -9.66 5.45 -13.83
CA GLU A 775 -8.80 4.54 -13.07
C GLU A 775 -7.99 5.24 -11.98
N SER A 776 -7.41 6.40 -12.30
CA SER A 776 -6.65 7.20 -11.33
C SER A 776 -7.56 7.75 -10.23
N ARG A 777 -8.80 8.11 -10.57
CA ARG A 777 -9.79 8.60 -9.62
C ARG A 777 -10.15 7.50 -8.62
N GLU A 778 -10.43 6.29 -9.09
CA GLU A 778 -10.69 5.14 -8.20
C GLU A 778 -9.48 4.84 -7.30
N PHE A 779 -8.26 4.90 -7.85
CA PHE A 779 -7.04 4.72 -7.06
C PHE A 779 -6.88 5.78 -5.97
N TYR A 780 -7.18 7.05 -6.27
CA TYR A 780 -7.19 8.12 -5.28
C TYR A 780 -8.22 7.85 -4.18
N LEU A 781 -9.44 7.43 -4.56
CA LEU A 781 -10.51 7.15 -3.60
C LEU A 781 -10.18 5.98 -2.66
N CYS A 782 -9.33 5.03 -3.09
CA CYS A 782 -8.84 3.95 -2.23
C CYS A 782 -7.90 4.45 -1.12
N ASP A 783 -6.92 5.27 -1.47
CA ASP A 783 -5.93 5.81 -0.53
C ASP A 783 -5.37 7.15 -1.03
N PRO A 784 -6.01 8.29 -0.65
CA PRO A 784 -5.55 9.62 -1.03
C PRO A 784 -4.14 9.94 -0.55
N LYS A 785 -3.68 9.31 0.55
CA LYS A 785 -2.35 9.58 1.11
C LYS A 785 -1.28 8.93 0.25
N ARG A 786 -1.48 7.66 -0.10
CA ARG A 786 -0.53 6.90 -0.95
C ARG A 786 -0.64 7.25 -2.43
N PHE A 787 -1.69 7.95 -2.85
CA PHE A 787 -1.75 8.55 -4.18
C PHE A 787 -0.55 9.46 -4.48
N LYS A 788 -0.02 10.15 -3.45
CA LYS A 788 1.20 10.97 -3.59
C LYS A 788 2.46 10.14 -3.82
N GLU A 789 2.49 8.86 -3.45
CA GLU A 789 3.63 7.97 -3.69
C GLU A 789 3.77 7.63 -5.20
N ILE A 790 2.67 7.64 -5.96
CA ILE A 790 2.72 7.60 -7.45
C ILE A 790 3.49 8.79 -8.01
N LYS A 791 3.40 9.96 -7.35
CA LYS A 791 4.08 11.19 -7.80
C LYS A 791 5.62 11.12 -7.69
N VAL A 792 6.18 10.12 -6.99
CA VAL A 792 7.63 10.00 -6.71
C VAL A 792 8.33 8.91 -7.55
N SER A 793 7.57 8.01 -8.20
CA SER A 793 8.13 6.89 -8.99
C SER A 793 8.47 7.22 -10.45
N CYS A 794 8.15 8.42 -10.95
CA CYS A 794 8.72 8.96 -12.19
C CYS A 794 10.16 9.44 -11.95
N HIS A 795 11.09 8.52 -11.68
CA HIS A 795 12.51 8.86 -11.66
C HIS A 795 12.96 9.26 -13.08
N ARG A 796 13.44 10.50 -13.23
CA ARG A 796 14.30 10.87 -14.36
C ARG A 796 15.51 9.94 -14.33
N PRO A 797 15.89 9.28 -15.44
CA PRO A 797 17.18 8.59 -15.47
C PRO A 797 18.29 9.62 -15.24
N ALA A 798 19.07 9.42 -14.18
CA ALA A 798 20.32 10.12 -13.97
C ALA A 798 21.33 9.61 -15.00
N ASN A 799 21.28 10.17 -16.22
CA ASN A 799 22.38 10.26 -17.20
C ASN A 799 21.82 10.69 -18.56
N THR A 800 21.54 11.98 -18.73
CA THR A 800 21.63 12.64 -20.04
C THR A 800 22.28 14.01 -19.80
N SER A 801 23.53 14.17 -20.23
CA SER A 801 24.17 15.49 -20.26
C SER A 801 23.50 16.32 -21.37
N PRO A 802 23.10 17.58 -21.14
CA PRO A 802 22.63 18.43 -22.22
C PRO A 802 23.85 18.89 -23.02
N ARG A 803 23.99 18.43 -24.27
CA ARG A 803 24.85 19.08 -25.27
C ARG A 803 23.98 19.82 -26.28
N ASP A 804 24.26 21.12 -26.35
CA ASP A 804 24.17 22.01 -27.52
C ASP A 804 22.80 22.24 -28.17
N VAL A 805 22.07 23.22 -27.62
CA VAL A 805 21.25 24.12 -28.43
C VAL A 805 21.86 25.52 -28.33
N ARG A 806 22.48 25.95 -29.43
CA ARG A 806 22.98 27.32 -29.61
C ARG A 806 21.82 28.31 -29.49
N ALA A 807 21.92 29.23 -28.55
CA ALA A 807 21.08 30.42 -28.50
C ALA A 807 21.40 31.35 -29.68
N PRO A 808 20.42 32.04 -30.28
CA PRO A 808 20.70 33.17 -31.14
C PRO A 808 20.96 34.43 -30.30
N VAL A 809 21.98 35.15 -30.76
CA VAL A 809 22.46 36.46 -30.29
C VAL A 809 21.33 37.51 -30.28
N PRO A 810 21.25 38.40 -29.28
CA PRO A 810 20.28 39.49 -29.29
C PRO A 810 20.82 40.65 -30.13
N LEU A 811 20.00 41.15 -31.06
CA LEU A 811 20.18 42.45 -31.68
C LEU A 811 19.48 43.52 -30.84
N GLN A 812 20.28 44.50 -30.42
CA GLN A 812 19.87 45.76 -29.84
C GLN A 812 19.04 46.59 -30.84
N SER A 813 18.03 47.30 -30.33
CA SER A 813 17.90 48.78 -30.41
C SER A 813 16.53 49.18 -29.84
N CYS A 814 16.53 50.03 -28.81
CA CYS A 814 16.03 51.42 -28.83
C CYS A 814 14.50 51.53 -28.84
N ASN A 815 13.81 52.40 -28.10
CA ASN A 815 14.08 53.35 -27.04
C ASN A 815 12.70 53.99 -26.74
N ILE A 816 12.47 54.47 -25.52
CA ILE A 816 11.50 55.53 -25.14
C ILE A 816 10.01 55.10 -25.31
N SER A 817 9.18 55.04 -24.27
CA SER A 817 8.90 55.93 -23.13
C SER A 817 8.32 55.18 -21.95
#